data_AF-A0A2P6TIW6-F1
#
_entry.id   AF-A0A2P6TIW6-F1
#
_cell.length_a   1.000
_cell.length_b   1.000
_cell.length_c   1.000
_cell.angle_alpha   90.00
_cell.angle_beta   90.00
_cell.angle_gamma   90.00
#
_symmetry.space_group_name_H-M   'P 1'
#
loop_
_entity.id
_entity.type
_entity.pdbx_description
1 polymer ?
#
loop_
_entity_poly.entity_id
_entity_poly.type
_entity_poly.pdbx_seq_one_letter_code
_entity_poly.pdbx_strand_id
1 'polypeptide(L)'
;MVADDPREVAACDAAALKRTALALADRLAGFDSQPPAAVVADVLDKYTNALVQTLGALCDVGRYLNFSNAEALRVAAAFKHQLSLGTLQLGALLRAASSASNPQQRSLANVCLVIATAAQIMTANKLVCCLLSFDQKASALPAFARDTAVPAAVVPWLEKLASSITACLDHSRPGQPPAEVQALLPLARLTSYTSIATAFMLLPPYSSISAAVARSSNAQSALAELLLGTCLPRLTTNLSSGGSGGSGGSAVLRGGMAVMQGDEQAGKALLGMLFQLLSSPALAPATERYLQQGQQARAALEQAMSCCIALPASLAPGPQLLLQAEMHVDAYRLVYLIVTSSPETTAAPASSPAGGSGSGSGSGSGSSVSSVSSSVSQQLALLPQLLPHAAAVLSSLAEQQYPQRQLHFDAFGCRLLHWLVADPARVAQCGCTVPLKNVLTPLVWALDRLLQAINSLDCLVKNDVEHRLWFQGVCCAHWHATKTARATVRGSAAASTAPPELILPVTPAALVACCVRCPALASDPELSSLATKALAHLNEAAWLSCMVPALNGCTLEPLVSARAVTSGLVEMVVQRSPPTTPGLRTKWYKCLEVCSAIVLYVANCCRAAAADLAPTAGSGSEQPAAPGTSSSGPAEGEQQAEQAERATLARELQEAGGALLSAATHCTVATLAVTEIDARFDVLRQELNALLPQAAPAAQLLERRYDLPEHAAALRLQLARAAGTRACAYLGCANLGGGGGPFAGEGEGNLRCSSCKAVRYCGTTCSHADWRGPGGHRRVCKALAAARASEKAGDCGGGTAERA
;
A
#
# COMPACT_ATOMS: atom_id res chain seq x y z
N MET A 1 13.97 -8.83 -45.70
CA MET A 1 13.22 -9.94 -46.35
C MET A 1 12.25 -10.58 -45.37
N VAL A 2 12.64 -11.59 -44.56
CA VAL A 2 11.69 -12.28 -43.64
C VAL A 2 11.01 -11.35 -42.62
N ALA A 3 11.69 -10.29 -42.18
CA ALA A 3 11.14 -9.34 -41.21
C ALA A 3 10.16 -8.31 -41.81
N ASP A 4 10.12 -8.17 -43.15
CA ASP A 4 9.44 -7.05 -43.81
C ASP A 4 8.08 -7.44 -44.43
N ASP A 5 7.88 -8.70 -44.83
CA ASP A 5 6.57 -9.21 -45.30
C ASP A 5 6.33 -10.67 -44.85
N PRO A 6 5.38 -10.93 -43.93
CA PRO A 6 4.96 -12.27 -43.49
C PRO A 6 4.52 -13.20 -44.63
N ARG A 7 4.13 -12.65 -45.79
CA ARG A 7 3.65 -13.41 -46.95
C ARG A 7 4.80 -14.03 -47.74
N GLU A 8 5.95 -13.38 -47.81
CA GLU A 8 7.15 -13.94 -48.47
C GLU A 8 7.68 -15.16 -47.72
N VAL A 9 7.50 -15.18 -46.39
CA VAL A 9 7.91 -16.32 -45.55
C VAL A 9 7.04 -17.55 -45.80
N ALA A 10 5.75 -17.35 -46.11
CA ALA A 10 4.85 -18.43 -46.49
C ALA A 10 5.20 -19.07 -47.84
N ALA A 11 5.91 -18.34 -48.72
CA ALA A 11 6.41 -18.86 -49.98
C ALA A 11 7.74 -19.63 -49.84
N CYS A 12 8.43 -19.49 -48.70
CA CYS A 12 9.67 -20.21 -48.42
C CYS A 12 9.38 -21.59 -47.81
N ASP A 13 10.24 -22.59 -48.11
CA ASP A 13 10.22 -23.86 -47.39
C ASP A 13 10.55 -23.61 -45.90
N ALA A 14 9.52 -23.59 -45.07
CA ALA A 14 9.60 -23.35 -43.63
C ALA A 14 10.58 -24.30 -42.93
N ALA A 15 10.68 -25.56 -43.38
CA ALA A 15 11.60 -26.53 -42.81
C ALA A 15 13.06 -26.22 -43.19
N ALA A 16 13.31 -25.79 -44.43
CA ALA A 16 14.64 -25.35 -44.87
C ALA A 16 15.09 -24.06 -44.17
N LEU A 17 14.19 -23.08 -44.03
CA LEU A 17 14.46 -21.83 -43.33
C LEU A 17 14.77 -22.10 -41.84
N LYS A 18 13.97 -22.96 -41.20
CA LYS A 18 14.19 -23.41 -39.83
C LYS A 18 15.54 -24.11 -39.64
N ARG A 19 15.90 -25.07 -40.50
CA ARG A 19 17.21 -25.76 -40.44
C ARG A 19 18.36 -24.76 -40.61
N THR A 20 18.24 -23.83 -41.55
CA THR A 20 19.26 -22.80 -41.80
C THR A 20 19.45 -21.88 -40.61
N ALA A 21 18.35 -21.40 -40.01
CA ALA A 21 18.38 -20.56 -38.82
C ALA A 21 19.05 -21.28 -37.63
N LEU A 22 18.72 -22.55 -37.41
CA LEU A 22 19.30 -23.35 -36.33
C LEU A 22 20.77 -23.70 -36.56
N ALA A 23 21.18 -23.94 -37.80
CA ALA A 23 22.58 -24.15 -38.15
C ALA A 23 23.41 -22.86 -37.97
N LEU A 24 22.83 -21.71 -38.30
CA LEU A 24 23.45 -20.41 -38.06
C LEU A 24 23.59 -20.12 -36.56
N ALA A 25 22.55 -20.39 -35.77
CA ALA A 25 22.60 -20.27 -34.32
C ALA A 25 23.72 -21.13 -33.70
N ASP A 26 23.86 -22.39 -34.12
CA ASP A 26 24.93 -23.27 -33.64
C ASP A 26 26.32 -22.74 -34.02
N ARG A 27 26.49 -22.24 -35.24
CA ARG A 27 27.76 -21.63 -35.68
C ARG A 27 28.11 -20.41 -34.84
N LEU A 28 27.13 -19.55 -34.57
CA LEU A 28 27.30 -18.37 -33.71
C LEU A 28 27.61 -18.77 -32.27
N ALA A 29 27.00 -19.83 -31.74
CA ALA A 29 27.28 -20.35 -30.40
C ALA A 29 28.69 -20.97 -30.30
N GLY A 30 29.23 -21.49 -31.40
CA GLY A 30 30.58 -22.06 -31.47
C GLY A 30 31.71 -21.05 -31.71
N PHE A 31 31.41 -19.77 -31.95
CA PHE A 31 32.46 -18.76 -32.10
C PHE A 31 33.24 -18.59 -30.80
N ASP A 32 34.56 -18.73 -30.87
CA ASP A 32 35.41 -18.57 -29.70
C ASP A 32 35.43 -17.10 -29.25
N SER A 33 35.33 -16.89 -27.94
CA SER A 33 35.01 -15.58 -27.33
C SER A 33 36.16 -14.57 -27.34
N GLN A 34 37.35 -14.98 -27.79
CA GLN A 34 38.49 -14.08 -27.92
C GLN A 34 38.56 -13.53 -29.34
N PRO A 35 38.08 -12.29 -29.58
CA PRO A 35 38.48 -11.59 -30.79
C PRO A 35 40.02 -11.53 -30.80
N PRO A 36 40.67 -11.77 -31.95
CA PRO A 36 42.13 -11.63 -32.04
C PRO A 36 42.55 -10.29 -31.41
N ALA A 37 43.58 -10.28 -30.57
CA ALA A 37 43.98 -9.10 -29.80
C ALA A 37 44.30 -7.85 -30.66
N ALA A 38 44.47 -8.04 -31.97
CA ALA A 38 44.73 -7.00 -32.98
C ALA A 38 43.47 -6.47 -33.71
N VAL A 39 42.26 -6.88 -33.34
CA VAL A 39 41.03 -6.41 -34.01
C VAL A 39 40.81 -4.93 -33.69
N VAL A 40 40.99 -4.10 -34.72
CA VAL A 40 40.72 -2.65 -34.71
C VAL A 40 39.26 -2.40 -34.34
N ALA A 41 38.98 -1.34 -33.57
CA ALA A 41 37.63 -0.97 -33.12
C ALA A 41 36.57 -0.98 -34.25
N ASP A 42 36.96 -0.63 -35.48
CA ASP A 42 36.11 -0.67 -36.68
C ASP A 42 35.63 -2.10 -37.04
N VAL A 43 36.51 -3.10 -36.89
CA VAL A 43 36.16 -4.51 -37.17
C VAL A 43 35.26 -5.06 -36.06
N LEU A 44 35.53 -4.70 -34.80
CA LEU A 44 34.65 -5.10 -33.69
C LEU A 44 33.24 -4.49 -33.84
N ASP A 45 33.16 -3.24 -34.32
CA ASP A 45 31.88 -2.58 -34.55
C ASP A 45 31.07 -3.24 -35.67
N LYS A 46 31.68 -3.44 -36.85
CA LYS A 46 31.05 -4.14 -37.98
C LYS A 46 30.62 -5.56 -37.60
N TYR A 47 31.47 -6.28 -36.88
CA TYR A 47 31.18 -7.64 -36.42
C TYR A 47 30.01 -7.66 -35.44
N THR A 48 30.01 -6.78 -34.44
CA THR A 48 28.95 -6.74 -33.43
C THR A 48 27.62 -6.31 -34.04
N ASN A 49 27.63 -5.34 -34.96
CA ASN A 49 26.42 -4.92 -35.68
C ASN A 49 25.85 -6.04 -36.57
N ALA A 50 26.70 -6.76 -37.29
CA ALA A 50 26.27 -7.92 -38.07
C ALA A 50 25.69 -9.02 -37.18
N LEU A 51 26.29 -9.26 -36.01
CA LEU A 51 25.82 -10.25 -35.04
C LEU A 51 24.47 -9.85 -34.44
N VAL A 52 24.29 -8.58 -34.06
CA VAL A 52 23.00 -7.99 -33.62
C VAL A 52 21.92 -8.24 -34.67
N GLN A 53 22.17 -7.87 -35.92
CA GLN A 53 21.18 -7.99 -36.99
C GLN A 53 20.83 -9.45 -37.25
N THR A 54 21.84 -10.32 -37.25
CA THR A 54 21.67 -11.76 -37.46
C THR A 54 20.83 -12.39 -36.33
N LEU A 55 21.14 -12.09 -35.07
CA LEU A 55 20.38 -12.59 -33.92
C LEU A 55 18.95 -12.03 -33.90
N GLY A 56 18.78 -10.77 -34.28
CA GLY A 56 17.45 -10.16 -34.45
C GLY A 56 16.63 -10.91 -35.51
N ALA A 57 17.23 -11.22 -36.66
CA ALA A 57 16.57 -11.99 -37.70
C ALA A 57 16.24 -13.43 -37.25
N LEU A 58 17.15 -14.10 -36.54
CA LEU A 58 16.92 -15.44 -35.98
C LEU A 58 15.75 -15.43 -34.98
N CYS A 59 15.64 -14.39 -34.16
CA CYS A 59 14.53 -14.19 -33.23
C CYS A 59 13.19 -14.05 -33.97
N ASP A 60 13.16 -13.22 -35.02
CA ASP A 60 11.93 -13.00 -35.81
C ASP A 60 11.52 -14.27 -36.59
N VAL A 61 12.49 -15.00 -37.17
CA VAL A 61 12.27 -16.32 -37.79
C VAL A 61 11.73 -17.31 -36.76
N GLY A 62 12.32 -17.36 -35.56
CA GLY A 62 11.90 -18.25 -34.49
C GLY A 62 10.48 -17.99 -34.01
N ARG A 63 10.08 -16.72 -33.95
CA ARG A 63 8.71 -16.28 -33.66
C ARG A 63 7.75 -16.74 -34.76
N TYR A 64 8.09 -16.49 -36.02
CA TYR A 64 7.24 -16.85 -37.16
C TYR A 64 7.07 -18.37 -37.33
N LEU A 65 8.15 -19.13 -37.15
CA LEU A 65 8.18 -20.58 -37.33
C LEU A 65 7.88 -21.38 -36.05
N ASN A 66 7.47 -20.72 -34.96
CA ASN A 66 7.14 -21.34 -33.68
C ASN A 66 8.21 -22.33 -33.18
N PHE A 67 9.46 -21.88 -33.06
CA PHE A 67 10.57 -22.72 -32.58
C PHE A 67 10.22 -23.44 -31.27
N SER A 68 10.56 -24.72 -31.15
CA SER A 68 10.46 -25.53 -29.94
C SER A 68 11.35 -24.97 -28.81
N ASN A 69 11.20 -25.46 -27.57
CA ASN A 69 12.04 -25.01 -26.45
C ASN A 69 13.53 -25.26 -26.72
N ALA A 70 13.87 -26.45 -27.22
CA ALA A 70 15.25 -26.80 -27.55
C ALA A 70 15.82 -25.90 -28.65
N GLU A 71 15.00 -25.53 -29.62
CA GLU A 71 15.38 -24.65 -30.73
C GLU A 71 15.58 -23.21 -30.28
N ALA A 72 14.68 -22.69 -29.43
CA ALA A 72 14.85 -21.39 -28.81
C ALA A 72 16.10 -21.32 -27.93
N LEU A 73 16.42 -22.40 -27.20
CA LEU A 73 17.65 -22.49 -26.40
C LEU A 73 18.93 -22.50 -27.27
N ARG A 74 18.88 -23.09 -28.46
CA ARG A 74 19.99 -23.03 -29.42
C ARG A 74 20.23 -21.60 -29.93
N VAL A 75 19.16 -20.88 -30.28
CA VAL A 75 19.25 -19.45 -30.65
C VAL A 75 19.77 -18.62 -29.48
N ALA A 76 19.30 -18.91 -28.27
CA ALA A 76 19.79 -18.26 -27.07
C ALA A 76 21.27 -18.52 -26.78
N ALA A 77 21.80 -19.72 -27.02
CA ALA A 77 23.21 -20.01 -26.80
C ALA A 77 24.14 -19.05 -27.57
N ALA A 78 23.75 -18.67 -28.80
CA ALA A 78 24.46 -17.68 -29.61
C ALA A 78 24.47 -16.27 -28.97
N PHE A 79 23.47 -15.94 -28.14
CA PHE A 79 23.37 -14.64 -27.49
C PHE A 79 24.39 -14.45 -26.35
N LYS A 80 24.87 -15.53 -25.73
CA LYS A 80 25.90 -15.45 -24.68
C LYS A 80 27.17 -14.74 -25.18
N HIS A 81 27.55 -15.00 -26.42
CA HIS A 81 28.68 -14.33 -27.08
C HIS A 81 28.38 -12.87 -27.36
N GLN A 82 27.15 -12.57 -27.79
CA GLN A 82 26.72 -11.20 -28.03
C GLN A 82 26.77 -10.33 -26.77
N LEU A 83 26.40 -10.87 -25.60
CA LEU A 83 26.53 -10.16 -24.32
C LEU A 83 27.99 -9.83 -24.00
N SER A 84 28.89 -10.78 -24.21
CA SER A 84 30.32 -10.63 -23.92
C SER A 84 30.97 -9.62 -24.88
N LEU A 85 30.72 -9.75 -26.18
CA LEU A 85 31.21 -8.82 -27.21
C LEU A 85 30.61 -7.42 -27.04
N GLY A 86 29.31 -7.33 -26.76
CA GLY A 86 28.64 -6.08 -26.46
C GLY A 86 29.26 -5.37 -25.24
N THR A 87 29.61 -6.13 -24.20
CA THR A 87 30.31 -5.58 -23.01
C THR A 87 31.66 -4.98 -23.40
N LEU A 88 32.45 -5.69 -24.21
CA LEU A 88 33.76 -5.20 -24.69
C LEU A 88 33.62 -3.98 -25.60
N GLN A 89 32.69 -4.01 -26.56
CA GLN A 89 32.41 -2.92 -27.49
C GLN A 89 31.98 -1.65 -26.75
N LEU A 90 30.95 -1.76 -25.89
CA LEU A 90 30.46 -0.63 -25.09
C LEU A 90 31.55 -0.09 -24.15
N GLY A 91 32.33 -0.97 -23.52
CA GLY A 91 33.46 -0.57 -22.68
C GLY A 91 34.55 0.18 -23.45
N ALA A 92 34.87 -0.25 -24.67
CA ALA A 92 35.84 0.43 -25.53
C ALA A 92 35.33 1.81 -25.99
N LEU A 93 34.06 1.90 -26.41
CA LEU A 93 33.44 3.15 -26.84
C LEU A 93 33.29 4.15 -25.69
N LEU A 94 32.92 3.69 -24.49
CA LEU A 94 32.89 4.52 -23.28
C LEU A 94 34.26 5.10 -22.96
N ARG A 95 35.32 4.27 -23.00
CA ARG A 95 36.69 4.75 -22.81
C ARG A 95 37.08 5.78 -23.86
N ALA A 96 36.84 5.50 -25.14
CA ALA A 96 37.14 6.42 -26.24
C ALA A 96 36.41 7.77 -26.10
N ALA A 97 35.12 7.75 -25.75
CA ALA A 97 34.33 8.95 -25.49
C ALA A 97 34.88 9.76 -24.30
N SER A 98 35.31 9.09 -23.23
CA SER A 98 35.85 9.74 -22.03
C SER A 98 37.27 10.28 -22.22
N SER A 99 38.12 9.60 -23.00
CA SER A 99 39.53 9.94 -23.18
C SER A 99 39.81 10.86 -24.36
N ALA A 100 38.85 11.08 -25.26
CA ALA A 100 39.02 11.95 -26.42
C ALA A 100 39.27 13.40 -25.99
N SER A 101 40.47 13.91 -26.27
CA SER A 101 40.86 15.30 -26.02
C SER A 101 40.27 16.25 -27.07
N ASN A 102 40.12 15.79 -28.32
CA ASN A 102 39.52 16.56 -29.41
C ASN A 102 37.97 16.48 -29.37
N PRO A 103 37.24 17.61 -29.37
CA PRO A 103 35.78 17.64 -29.42
C PRO A 103 35.16 16.85 -30.58
N GLN A 104 35.78 16.83 -31.77
CA GLN A 104 35.29 16.06 -32.92
C GLN A 104 35.40 14.56 -32.69
N GLN A 105 36.53 14.09 -32.15
CA GLN A 105 36.73 12.68 -31.80
C GLN A 105 35.76 12.25 -30.70
N ARG A 106 35.53 13.12 -29.71
CA ARG A 106 34.55 12.88 -28.65
C ARG A 106 33.13 12.79 -29.20
N SER A 107 32.75 13.70 -30.10
CA SER A 107 31.45 13.69 -30.77
C SER A 107 31.25 12.40 -31.58
N LEU A 108 32.24 12.00 -32.39
CA LEU A 108 32.21 10.74 -33.15
C LEU A 108 32.09 9.52 -32.23
N ALA A 109 32.89 9.46 -31.15
CA ALA A 109 32.83 8.38 -30.18
C ALA A 109 31.46 8.29 -29.49
N ASN A 110 30.84 9.44 -29.18
CA ASN A 110 29.49 9.49 -28.63
C ASN A 110 28.44 8.99 -29.62
N VAL A 111 28.52 9.35 -30.91
CA VAL A 111 27.62 8.84 -31.95
C VAL A 111 27.74 7.31 -32.08
N CYS A 112 28.97 6.79 -32.13
CA CYS A 112 29.22 5.35 -32.17
C CYS A 112 28.67 4.65 -30.90
N LEU A 113 28.87 5.25 -29.73
CA LEU A 113 28.36 4.74 -28.45
C LEU A 113 26.82 4.65 -28.45
N VAL A 114 26.13 5.68 -28.96
CA VAL A 114 24.67 5.73 -29.09
C VAL A 114 24.16 4.61 -30.00
N ILE A 115 24.78 4.45 -31.17
CA ILE A 115 24.41 3.42 -32.15
C ILE A 115 24.61 2.02 -31.56
N ALA A 116 25.78 1.76 -30.94
CA ALA A 116 26.09 0.48 -30.31
C ALA A 116 25.12 0.18 -29.16
N THR A 117 24.86 1.16 -28.29
CA THR A 117 23.92 1.04 -27.16
C THR A 117 22.53 0.67 -27.65
N ALA A 118 22.03 1.38 -28.66
CA ALA A 118 20.75 1.09 -29.27
C ALA A 118 20.67 -0.32 -29.86
N ALA A 119 21.70 -0.75 -30.58
CA ALA A 119 21.77 -2.07 -31.18
C ALA A 119 21.73 -3.17 -30.10
N GLN A 120 22.44 -2.98 -28.98
CA GLN A 120 22.42 -3.89 -27.84
C GLN A 120 21.03 -3.96 -27.18
N ILE A 121 20.38 -2.83 -26.92
CA ILE A 121 19.02 -2.78 -26.37
C ILE A 121 18.04 -3.50 -27.29
N MET A 122 18.08 -3.23 -28.60
CA MET A 122 17.17 -3.85 -29.56
C MET A 122 17.34 -5.36 -29.62
N THR A 123 18.58 -5.85 -29.61
CA THR A 123 18.86 -7.29 -29.64
C THR A 123 18.37 -7.98 -28.37
N ALA A 124 18.68 -7.40 -27.21
CA ALA A 124 18.23 -7.92 -25.93
C ALA A 124 16.70 -7.90 -25.82
N ASN A 125 16.05 -6.83 -26.28
CA ASN A 125 14.60 -6.73 -26.28
C ASN A 125 13.98 -7.80 -27.20
N LYS A 126 14.49 -7.95 -28.42
CA LYS A 126 14.02 -9.00 -29.34
C LYS A 126 14.17 -10.39 -28.75
N LEU A 127 15.27 -10.67 -28.05
CA LEU A 127 15.49 -11.95 -27.39
C LEU A 127 14.54 -12.16 -26.22
N VAL A 128 14.46 -11.19 -25.31
CA VAL A 128 13.57 -11.24 -24.14
C VAL A 128 12.14 -11.41 -24.63
N CYS A 129 11.69 -10.63 -25.63
CA CYS A 129 10.39 -10.84 -26.26
C CYS A 129 10.29 -12.23 -26.88
N CYS A 130 11.26 -12.72 -27.67
CA CYS A 130 11.18 -14.06 -28.25
C CYS A 130 11.20 -15.20 -27.23
N LEU A 131 11.66 -14.98 -26.00
CA LEU A 131 11.64 -15.99 -24.95
C LEU A 131 10.42 -15.85 -24.03
N LEU A 132 9.95 -14.63 -23.79
CA LEU A 132 8.82 -14.31 -22.92
C LEU A 132 7.47 -14.27 -23.63
N SER A 133 7.42 -13.92 -24.92
CA SER A 133 6.16 -13.77 -25.68
C SER A 133 5.55 -15.10 -26.13
N PHE A 134 6.17 -16.24 -25.81
CA PHE A 134 5.53 -17.54 -25.97
C PHE A 134 4.81 -17.89 -24.67
N ASP A 135 3.53 -17.52 -24.59
CA ASP A 135 2.60 -17.83 -23.49
C ASP A 135 2.55 -19.32 -23.07
N GLN A 136 3.19 -20.23 -23.82
CA GLN A 136 3.19 -21.67 -23.58
C GLN A 136 4.52 -22.25 -23.02
N LYS A 137 5.55 -21.45 -22.72
CA LYS A 137 6.93 -21.99 -22.54
C LYS A 137 7.65 -21.55 -21.27
N ALA A 138 6.94 -21.52 -20.14
CA ALA A 138 7.54 -21.38 -18.81
C ALA A 138 8.72 -22.36 -18.56
N SER A 139 8.76 -23.51 -19.25
CA SER A 139 9.83 -24.50 -19.17
C SER A 139 11.15 -24.11 -19.86
N ALA A 140 11.16 -23.17 -20.82
CA ALA A 140 12.39 -22.75 -21.52
C ALA A 140 13.19 -21.70 -20.72
N LEU A 141 12.51 -20.91 -19.91
CA LEU A 141 13.09 -19.85 -19.07
C LEU A 141 14.20 -20.36 -18.12
N PRO A 142 14.01 -21.46 -17.35
CA PRO A 142 15.06 -21.98 -16.47
C PRO A 142 16.32 -22.43 -17.21
N ALA A 143 16.16 -23.06 -18.39
CA ALA A 143 17.31 -23.50 -19.19
C ALA A 143 18.05 -22.30 -19.79
N PHE A 144 17.32 -21.28 -20.26
CA PHE A 144 17.93 -20.03 -20.72
C PHE A 144 18.70 -19.32 -19.61
N ALA A 145 18.11 -19.23 -18.41
CA ALA A 145 18.74 -18.65 -17.23
C ALA A 145 20.01 -19.39 -16.82
N ARG A 146 20.02 -20.72 -16.91
CA ARG A 146 21.16 -21.57 -16.56
C ARG A 146 22.29 -21.50 -17.58
N ASP A 147 21.98 -21.56 -18.88
CA ASP A 147 22.98 -21.84 -19.92
C ASP A 147 23.43 -20.58 -20.68
N THR A 148 22.53 -19.60 -20.85
CA THR A 148 22.79 -18.38 -21.62
C THR A 148 22.91 -17.14 -20.75
N ALA A 149 21.91 -16.86 -19.93
CA ALA A 149 21.86 -15.67 -19.07
C ALA A 149 22.65 -15.88 -17.77
N VAL A 150 23.86 -16.45 -17.90
CA VAL A 150 24.74 -16.67 -16.75
C VAL A 150 25.15 -15.33 -16.15
N PRO A 151 25.18 -15.21 -14.81
CA PRO A 151 25.50 -13.95 -14.16
C PRO A 151 26.83 -13.32 -14.60
N ALA A 152 27.83 -14.15 -14.90
CA ALA A 152 29.15 -13.70 -15.36
C ALA A 152 29.12 -12.95 -16.70
N ALA A 153 28.12 -13.20 -17.55
CA ALA A 153 27.96 -12.50 -18.83
C ALA A 153 26.97 -11.33 -18.69
N VAL A 154 25.84 -11.56 -18.01
CA VAL A 154 24.74 -10.58 -17.95
C VAL A 154 25.08 -9.38 -17.06
N VAL A 155 25.70 -9.58 -15.90
CA VAL A 155 25.95 -8.48 -14.95
C VAL A 155 26.93 -7.44 -15.51
N PRO A 156 28.11 -7.80 -16.06
CA PRO A 156 29.00 -6.83 -16.70
C PRO A 156 28.36 -6.14 -17.91
N TRP A 157 27.55 -6.88 -18.68
CA TRP A 157 26.83 -6.30 -19.80
C TRP A 157 25.79 -5.27 -19.36
N LEU A 158 24.98 -5.57 -18.34
CA LEU A 158 24.02 -4.62 -17.76
C LEU A 158 24.71 -3.38 -17.20
N GLU A 159 25.84 -3.55 -16.51
CA GLU A 159 26.66 -2.44 -16.01
C GLU A 159 27.10 -1.53 -17.17
N LYS A 160 27.77 -2.09 -18.19
CA LYS A 160 28.26 -1.29 -19.32
C LYS A 160 27.13 -0.66 -20.11
N LEU A 161 26.03 -1.39 -20.32
CA LEU A 161 24.86 -0.85 -20.98
C LEU A 161 24.27 0.33 -20.19
N ALA A 162 24.17 0.21 -18.86
CA ALA A 162 23.67 1.29 -18.01
C ALA A 162 24.56 2.53 -18.06
N SER A 163 25.87 2.35 -17.95
CA SER A 163 26.85 3.44 -18.07
C SER A 163 26.83 4.07 -19.46
N SER A 164 26.69 3.28 -20.53
CA SER A 164 26.60 3.80 -21.89
C SER A 164 25.35 4.65 -22.09
N ILE A 165 24.18 4.18 -21.64
CA ILE A 165 22.95 4.96 -21.72
C ILE A 165 23.09 6.27 -20.93
N THR A 166 23.60 6.21 -19.71
CA THR A 166 23.82 7.41 -18.87
C THR A 166 24.75 8.39 -19.56
N ALA A 167 25.90 7.93 -20.09
CA ALA A 167 26.85 8.77 -20.82
C ALA A 167 26.26 9.38 -22.10
N CYS A 168 25.39 8.67 -22.80
CA CYS A 168 24.68 9.19 -23.97
C CYS A 168 23.63 10.26 -23.63
N LEU A 169 23.11 10.25 -22.41
CA LEU A 169 21.98 11.08 -22.00
C LEU A 169 22.34 12.22 -21.03
N ASP A 170 23.56 12.23 -20.48
CA ASP A 170 24.09 13.33 -19.69
C ASP A 170 24.27 14.60 -20.55
N HIS A 171 23.24 15.46 -20.52
CA HIS A 171 23.14 16.71 -21.28
C HIS A 171 23.93 17.87 -20.66
N SER A 172 24.50 17.68 -19.47
CA SER A 172 25.15 18.74 -18.71
C SER A 172 26.52 19.14 -19.28
N ARG A 173 27.00 18.45 -20.31
CA ARG A 173 28.28 18.75 -20.95
C ARG A 173 28.09 19.79 -22.07
N PRO A 174 28.88 20.88 -22.08
CA PRO A 174 28.80 21.88 -23.15
C PRO A 174 29.08 21.25 -24.52
N GLY A 175 28.12 21.41 -25.43
CA GLY A 175 28.03 20.70 -26.69
C GLY A 175 26.84 19.76 -26.69
N GLN A 176 25.64 20.30 -26.95
CA GLN A 176 24.44 19.47 -27.12
C GLN A 176 24.76 18.36 -28.13
N PRO A 177 24.41 17.10 -27.83
CA PRO A 177 24.47 16.06 -28.86
C PRO A 177 23.62 16.54 -30.04
N PRO A 178 24.07 16.33 -31.30
CA PRO A 178 23.29 16.70 -32.47
C PRO A 178 21.83 16.24 -32.32
N ALA A 179 20.85 17.03 -32.78
CA ALA A 179 19.44 16.67 -32.69
C ALA A 179 19.16 15.24 -33.24
N GLU A 180 19.96 14.80 -34.20
CA GLU A 180 20.00 13.45 -34.75
C GLU A 180 20.29 12.37 -33.70
N VAL A 181 21.23 12.62 -32.77
CA VAL A 181 21.55 11.70 -31.67
C VAL A 181 20.42 11.63 -30.64
N GLN A 182 19.74 12.76 -30.39
CA GLN A 182 18.56 12.78 -29.50
C GLN A 182 17.39 11.99 -30.10
N ALA A 183 17.23 12.04 -31.43
CA ALA A 183 16.23 11.23 -32.14
C ALA A 183 16.53 9.72 -32.09
N LEU A 184 17.78 9.32 -31.85
CA LEU A 184 18.21 7.92 -31.79
C LEU A 184 18.02 7.25 -30.42
N LEU A 185 17.74 7.97 -29.33
CA LEU A 185 17.35 7.35 -28.05
C LEU A 185 15.93 7.78 -27.61
N PRO A 186 14.89 7.39 -28.36
CA PRO A 186 13.51 7.66 -27.95
C PRO A 186 13.16 6.91 -26.65
N LEU A 187 12.15 7.42 -25.95
CA LEU A 187 11.62 6.83 -24.70
C LEU A 187 11.34 5.33 -24.84
N ALA A 188 10.88 4.88 -26.01
CA ALA A 188 10.66 3.47 -26.34
C ALA A 188 11.90 2.58 -26.09
N ARG A 189 13.12 3.11 -26.27
CA ARG A 189 14.36 2.38 -26.00
C ARG A 189 14.68 2.33 -24.50
N LEU A 190 14.31 3.36 -23.73
CA LEU A 190 14.39 3.33 -22.25
C LEU A 190 13.36 2.37 -21.64
N THR A 191 12.15 2.32 -22.19
CA THR A 191 11.14 1.32 -21.82
C THR A 191 11.64 -0.08 -22.14
N SER A 192 12.27 -0.28 -23.30
CA SER A 192 12.87 -1.57 -23.66
C SER A 192 13.97 -1.98 -22.67
N TYR A 193 14.86 -1.06 -22.31
CA TYR A 193 15.91 -1.32 -21.32
C TYR A 193 15.32 -1.70 -19.95
N THR A 194 14.37 -0.91 -19.45
CA THR A 194 13.74 -1.17 -18.15
C THR A 194 12.96 -2.48 -18.15
N SER A 195 12.33 -2.85 -19.26
CA SER A 195 11.73 -4.18 -19.44
C SER A 195 12.76 -5.31 -19.34
N ILE A 196 13.92 -5.15 -20.00
CA ILE A 196 15.01 -6.13 -19.94
C ILE A 196 15.55 -6.26 -18.51
N ALA A 197 15.83 -5.14 -17.85
CA ALA A 197 16.31 -5.12 -16.48
C ALA A 197 15.29 -5.75 -15.52
N THR A 198 14.01 -5.41 -15.65
CA THR A 198 12.91 -5.96 -14.86
C THR A 198 12.83 -7.48 -15.05
N ALA A 199 12.90 -7.95 -16.30
CA ALA A 199 12.87 -9.38 -16.60
C ALA A 199 14.02 -10.13 -15.92
N PHE A 200 15.25 -9.63 -16.01
CA PHE A 200 16.41 -10.29 -15.39
C PHE A 200 16.46 -10.18 -13.86
N MET A 201 15.87 -9.14 -13.27
CA MET A 201 15.99 -8.89 -11.83
C MET A 201 14.84 -9.47 -11.01
N LEU A 202 13.64 -9.61 -11.61
CA LEU A 202 12.42 -9.91 -10.88
C LEU A 202 11.76 -11.24 -11.26
N LEU A 203 12.01 -11.77 -12.45
CA LEU A 203 11.42 -13.07 -12.80
C LEU A 203 12.16 -14.19 -12.06
N PRO A 204 11.46 -15.12 -11.40
CA PRO A 204 12.07 -16.17 -10.56
C PRO A 204 13.21 -16.98 -11.21
N PRO A 205 13.16 -17.33 -12.51
CA PRO A 205 14.22 -18.06 -13.18
C PRO A 205 15.58 -17.34 -13.17
N TYR A 206 15.61 -16.01 -13.03
CA TYR A 206 16.83 -15.19 -13.05
C TYR A 206 17.27 -14.73 -11.66
N SER A 207 16.75 -15.34 -10.59
CA SER A 207 17.16 -15.02 -9.20
C SER A 207 18.68 -15.05 -8.99
N SER A 208 19.42 -15.89 -9.72
CA SER A 208 20.89 -15.93 -9.71
C SER A 208 21.54 -14.65 -10.25
N ILE A 209 20.93 -13.99 -11.25
CA ILE A 209 21.37 -12.70 -11.80
C ILE A 209 21.10 -11.61 -10.79
N SER A 210 19.88 -11.56 -10.22
CA SER A 210 19.53 -10.62 -9.15
C SER A 210 20.51 -10.70 -7.97
N ALA A 211 20.81 -11.91 -7.50
CA ALA A 211 21.81 -12.13 -6.45
C ALA A 211 23.24 -11.71 -6.86
N ALA A 212 23.59 -11.84 -8.14
CA ALA A 212 24.90 -11.41 -8.64
C ALA A 212 25.00 -9.89 -8.82
N VAL A 213 23.92 -9.22 -9.25
CA VAL A 213 23.82 -7.75 -9.23
C VAL A 213 23.95 -7.26 -7.78
N ALA A 214 23.29 -7.93 -6.82
CA ALA A 214 23.40 -7.60 -5.40
C ALA A 214 24.84 -7.63 -4.86
N ARG A 215 25.72 -8.46 -5.46
CA ARG A 215 27.15 -8.57 -5.10
C ARG A 215 28.06 -7.62 -5.89
N SER A 216 27.60 -7.04 -6.99
CA SER A 216 28.41 -6.15 -7.84
C SER A 216 28.07 -4.69 -7.54
N SER A 217 28.91 -4.02 -6.74
CA SER A 217 28.75 -2.61 -6.40
C SER A 217 28.72 -1.71 -7.64
N ASN A 218 29.48 -2.05 -8.68
CA ASN A 218 29.55 -1.29 -9.93
C ASN A 218 28.25 -1.40 -10.73
N ALA A 219 27.72 -2.62 -10.90
CA ALA A 219 26.45 -2.84 -11.59
C ALA A 219 25.30 -2.14 -10.85
N GLN A 220 25.29 -2.27 -9.52
CA GLN A 220 24.36 -1.57 -8.63
C GLN A 220 24.38 -0.05 -8.84
N SER A 221 25.55 0.57 -8.77
CA SER A 221 25.68 2.03 -8.93
C SER A 221 25.30 2.49 -10.33
N ALA A 222 25.76 1.80 -11.38
CA ALA A 222 25.42 2.13 -12.76
C ALA A 222 23.90 2.01 -13.02
N LEU A 223 23.25 0.98 -12.47
CA LEU A 223 21.80 0.80 -12.57
C LEU A 223 21.03 1.88 -11.81
N ALA A 224 21.42 2.18 -10.56
CA ALA A 224 20.77 3.22 -9.77
C ALA A 224 20.90 4.61 -10.43
N GLU A 225 22.08 4.95 -10.95
CA GLU A 225 22.34 6.20 -11.67
C GLU A 225 21.53 6.30 -12.95
N LEU A 226 21.44 5.22 -13.73
CA LEU A 226 20.58 5.20 -14.91
C LEU A 226 19.09 5.39 -14.53
N LEU A 227 18.59 4.61 -13.55
CA LEU A 227 17.16 4.62 -13.20
C LEU A 227 16.73 5.97 -12.59
N LEU A 228 17.49 6.49 -11.61
CA LEU A 228 17.14 7.71 -10.88
C LEU A 228 17.67 8.98 -11.56
N GLY A 229 18.87 8.95 -12.11
CA GLY A 229 19.55 10.11 -12.71
C GLY A 229 19.15 10.37 -14.16
N THR A 230 18.65 9.37 -14.88
CA THR A 230 18.39 9.49 -16.32
C THR A 230 16.98 9.10 -16.74
N CYS A 231 16.50 7.91 -16.34
CA CYS A 231 15.17 7.43 -16.73
C CYS A 231 14.06 8.27 -16.09
N LEU A 232 14.15 8.52 -14.78
CA LEU A 232 13.15 9.28 -14.04
C LEU A 232 12.98 10.73 -14.58
N PRO A 233 14.03 11.57 -14.72
CA PRO A 233 13.86 12.92 -15.29
C PRO A 233 13.27 12.94 -16.71
N ARG A 234 13.62 11.97 -17.55
CA ARG A 234 13.08 11.88 -18.91
C ARG A 234 11.61 11.48 -18.92
N LEU A 235 11.23 10.53 -18.08
CA LEU A 235 9.83 10.19 -17.86
C LEU A 235 9.04 11.43 -17.40
N THR A 236 9.57 12.20 -16.45
CA THR A 236 8.98 13.47 -16.00
C THR A 236 8.78 14.47 -17.14
N THR A 237 9.82 14.64 -17.98
CA THR A 237 9.79 15.57 -19.12
C THR A 237 8.72 15.16 -20.12
N ASN A 238 8.64 13.88 -20.45
CA ASN A 238 7.67 13.35 -21.40
C ASN A 238 6.23 13.49 -20.87
N LEU A 239 5.98 13.11 -19.61
CA LEU A 239 4.68 13.28 -18.96
C LEU A 239 4.25 14.76 -18.96
N SER A 240 5.18 15.68 -18.65
CA SER A 240 4.89 17.12 -18.63
C SER A 240 4.59 17.68 -20.03
N SER A 241 5.27 17.19 -21.06
CA SER A 241 5.12 17.71 -22.43
C SER A 241 3.82 17.30 -23.11
N GLY A 242 3.19 16.19 -22.71
CA GLY A 242 1.95 15.68 -23.30
C GLY A 242 0.70 16.54 -23.04
N GLY A 243 0.75 17.45 -22.06
CA GLY A 243 -0.43 18.23 -21.63
C GLY A 243 -0.69 19.52 -22.42
N SER A 244 0.28 20.08 -23.14
CA SER A 244 0.09 21.35 -23.85
C SER A 244 -0.40 21.11 -25.28
N GLY A 245 -1.72 20.94 -25.45
CA GLY A 245 -2.40 20.85 -26.75
C GLY A 245 -2.41 22.17 -27.55
N GLY A 246 -1.27 22.86 -27.64
CA GLY A 246 -1.09 24.09 -28.42
C GLY A 246 -0.94 23.80 -29.91
N SER A 247 -1.87 24.31 -30.71
CA SER A 247 -2.06 24.04 -32.15
C SER A 247 -0.97 24.60 -33.10
N GLY A 248 0.30 24.71 -32.71
CA GLY A 248 1.32 25.49 -33.43
C GLY A 248 2.62 24.78 -33.86
N GLY A 249 2.81 23.49 -33.57
CA GLY A 249 4.09 22.79 -33.77
C GLY A 249 4.27 22.11 -35.14
N SER A 250 5.52 22.16 -35.65
CA SER A 250 6.00 21.64 -36.94
C SER A 250 5.53 20.22 -37.32
N ALA A 251 5.20 20.03 -38.60
CA ALA A 251 4.61 18.81 -39.17
C ALA A 251 5.49 17.54 -39.10
N VAL A 252 6.79 17.67 -38.78
CA VAL A 252 7.71 16.52 -38.62
C VAL A 252 7.42 15.71 -37.34
N LEU A 253 6.68 16.28 -36.37
CA LEU A 253 6.22 15.58 -35.15
C LEU A 253 4.79 15.02 -35.26
N ARG A 254 4.03 15.34 -36.33
CA ARG A 254 2.61 14.96 -36.45
C ARG A 254 2.38 13.47 -36.76
N GLY A 255 3.41 12.75 -37.22
CA GLY A 255 3.39 11.29 -37.31
C GLY A 255 3.38 10.58 -35.93
N GLY A 256 3.60 11.30 -34.83
CA GLY A 256 3.63 10.77 -33.46
C GLY A 256 2.27 10.69 -32.75
N MET A 257 1.17 11.19 -33.32
CA MET A 257 -0.12 11.18 -32.60
C MET A 257 -0.74 9.78 -32.48
N ALA A 258 -0.45 8.85 -33.39
CA ALA A 258 -0.79 7.43 -33.22
C ALA A 258 0.13 6.73 -32.20
N VAL A 259 1.29 7.32 -31.89
CA VAL A 259 2.23 6.84 -30.86
C VAL A 259 1.79 7.27 -29.45
N MET A 260 0.99 8.34 -29.30
CA MET A 260 0.57 8.86 -27.98
C MET A 260 -0.34 7.91 -27.19
N GLN A 261 -1.22 7.13 -27.81
CA GLN A 261 -1.94 6.05 -27.10
C GLN A 261 -0.99 4.91 -26.66
N GLY A 262 0.09 4.68 -27.42
CA GLY A 262 1.17 3.78 -27.01
C GLY A 262 2.05 4.36 -25.91
N ASP A 263 2.15 5.69 -25.82
CA ASP A 263 3.06 6.40 -24.91
C ASP A 263 2.53 6.45 -23.47
N GLU A 264 1.21 6.56 -23.26
CA GLU A 264 0.64 6.41 -21.90
C GLU A 264 0.88 5.01 -21.34
N GLN A 265 0.66 3.97 -22.16
CA GLN A 265 0.93 2.57 -21.77
C GLN A 265 2.42 2.35 -21.48
N ALA A 266 3.30 2.94 -22.29
CA ALA A 266 4.75 2.89 -22.10
C ALA A 266 5.18 3.65 -20.83
N GLY A 267 4.58 4.82 -20.56
CA GLY A 267 4.80 5.61 -19.35
C GLY A 267 4.36 4.87 -18.09
N LYS A 268 3.20 4.21 -18.12
CA LYS A 268 2.75 3.32 -17.03
C LYS A 268 3.71 2.16 -16.82
N ALA A 269 4.05 1.44 -17.89
CA ALA A 269 4.96 0.31 -17.79
C ALA A 269 6.30 0.76 -17.19
N LEU A 270 6.83 1.91 -17.63
CA LEU A 270 8.07 2.47 -17.12
C LEU A 270 7.99 2.85 -15.64
N LEU A 271 6.91 3.52 -15.20
CA LEU A 271 6.68 3.84 -13.78
C LEU A 271 6.65 2.58 -12.89
N GLY A 272 5.86 1.58 -13.28
CA GLY A 272 5.75 0.32 -12.55
C GLY A 272 7.10 -0.42 -12.49
N MET A 273 7.82 -0.48 -13.62
CA MET A 273 9.14 -1.11 -13.69
C MET A 273 10.19 -0.36 -12.86
N LEU A 274 10.20 0.98 -12.88
CA LEU A 274 11.09 1.79 -12.05
C LEU A 274 10.87 1.49 -10.57
N PHE A 275 9.62 1.53 -10.10
CA PHE A 275 9.30 1.22 -8.72
C PHE A 275 9.75 -0.20 -8.34
N GLN A 276 9.43 -1.21 -9.16
CA GLN A 276 9.79 -2.59 -8.86
C GLN A 276 11.31 -2.82 -8.84
N LEU A 277 12.05 -2.24 -9.79
CA LEU A 277 13.51 -2.35 -9.85
C LEU A 277 14.17 -1.68 -8.64
N LEU A 278 13.77 -0.45 -8.32
CA LEU A 278 14.33 0.31 -7.20
C LEU A 278 13.94 -0.29 -5.83
N SER A 279 12.81 -0.99 -5.75
CA SER A 279 12.38 -1.74 -4.56
C SER A 279 13.01 -3.14 -4.46
N SER A 280 13.74 -3.58 -5.48
CA SER A 280 14.32 -4.92 -5.48
C SER A 280 15.45 -5.03 -4.45
N PRO A 281 15.58 -6.15 -3.71
CA PRO A 281 16.65 -6.33 -2.73
C PRO A 281 18.05 -6.17 -3.33
N ALA A 282 18.21 -6.48 -4.61
CA ALA A 282 19.49 -6.39 -5.31
C ALA A 282 19.93 -4.95 -5.63
N LEU A 283 18.98 -4.02 -5.79
CA LEU A 283 19.27 -2.60 -6.04
C LEU A 283 19.03 -1.69 -4.84
N ALA A 284 18.24 -2.11 -3.84
CA ALA A 284 17.93 -1.30 -2.66
C ALA A 284 19.17 -0.66 -2.00
N PRO A 285 20.30 -1.37 -1.77
CA PRO A 285 21.50 -0.74 -1.20
C PRO A 285 22.13 0.32 -2.10
N ALA A 286 22.00 0.17 -3.43
CA ALA A 286 22.52 1.13 -4.40
C ALA A 286 21.63 2.36 -4.51
N THR A 287 20.32 2.15 -4.49
CA THR A 287 19.30 3.19 -4.40
C THR A 287 19.52 4.03 -3.15
N GLU A 288 19.73 3.39 -1.99
CA GLU A 288 20.02 4.10 -0.74
C GLU A 288 21.33 4.90 -0.84
N ARG A 289 22.42 4.30 -1.34
CA ARG A 289 23.70 5.00 -1.56
C ARG A 289 23.61 6.18 -2.53
N TYR A 290 22.78 6.07 -3.57
CA TYR A 290 22.53 7.16 -4.51
C TYR A 290 21.77 8.30 -3.83
N LEU A 291 20.72 7.96 -3.06
CA LEU A 291 19.92 8.94 -2.31
C LEU A 291 20.70 9.55 -1.13
N GLN A 292 21.71 8.88 -0.60
CA GLN A 292 22.64 9.44 0.40
C GLN A 292 23.46 10.63 -0.11
N GLN A 293 23.63 10.76 -1.43
CA GLN A 293 24.29 11.93 -2.02
C GLN A 293 23.27 13.07 -2.07
N GLY A 294 23.15 13.87 -1.01
CA GLY A 294 21.99 14.76 -0.76
C GLY A 294 21.44 15.58 -1.95
N GLN A 295 22.30 16.04 -2.88
CA GLN A 295 21.85 16.70 -4.12
C GLN A 295 21.07 15.75 -5.05
N GLN A 296 21.50 14.50 -5.19
CA GLN A 296 20.86 13.48 -6.01
C GLN A 296 19.54 13.01 -5.41
N ALA A 297 19.42 12.86 -4.08
CA ALA A 297 18.14 12.55 -3.44
C ALA A 297 17.10 13.64 -3.70
N ARG A 298 17.49 14.90 -3.54
CA ARG A 298 16.61 16.02 -3.83
C ARG A 298 16.17 16.03 -5.28
N ALA A 299 17.11 15.89 -6.23
CA ALA A 299 16.78 15.83 -7.65
C ALA A 299 15.84 14.66 -7.96
N ALA A 300 16.12 13.45 -7.46
CA ALA A 300 15.26 12.28 -7.68
C ALA A 300 13.86 12.49 -7.10
N LEU A 301 13.75 13.07 -5.89
CA LEU A 301 12.48 13.39 -5.27
C LEU A 301 11.70 14.44 -6.08
N GLU A 302 12.34 15.54 -6.48
CA GLU A 302 11.75 16.58 -7.32
C GLU A 302 11.22 16.00 -8.65
N GLN A 303 11.95 15.08 -9.27
CA GLN A 303 11.53 14.44 -10.52
C GLN A 303 10.39 13.44 -10.31
N ALA A 304 10.42 12.62 -9.25
CA ALA A 304 9.31 11.71 -8.92
C ALA A 304 8.02 12.47 -8.56
N MET A 305 8.16 13.57 -7.82
CA MET A 305 7.06 14.48 -7.53
C MET A 305 6.51 15.15 -8.79
N SER A 306 7.40 15.58 -9.67
CA SER A 306 7.02 16.16 -10.95
C SER A 306 6.32 15.13 -11.85
N CYS A 307 6.68 13.83 -11.79
CA CYS A 307 5.90 12.77 -12.44
C CYS A 307 4.46 12.72 -11.91
N CYS A 308 4.27 12.75 -10.58
CA CYS A 308 2.94 12.79 -10.00
C CYS A 308 2.14 14.02 -10.49
N ILE A 309 2.76 15.20 -10.46
CA ILE A 309 2.10 16.46 -10.85
C ILE A 309 1.77 16.51 -12.35
N ALA A 310 2.63 15.92 -13.19
CA ALA A 310 2.46 15.88 -14.64
C ALA A 310 1.33 14.94 -15.09
N LEU A 311 0.96 13.96 -14.26
CA LEU A 311 -0.19 13.11 -14.55
C LEU A 311 -1.50 13.93 -14.42
N PRO A 312 -2.53 13.68 -15.24
CA PRO A 312 -3.79 14.39 -15.14
C PRO A 312 -4.44 14.20 -13.76
N ALA A 313 -4.74 15.31 -13.07
CA ALA A 313 -5.49 15.29 -11.82
C ALA A 313 -6.94 14.84 -12.04
N SER A 314 -7.54 15.27 -13.16
CA SER A 314 -8.85 14.82 -13.62
C SER A 314 -8.68 13.56 -14.45
N LEU A 315 -9.19 12.45 -13.94
CA LEU A 315 -9.09 11.18 -14.65
C LEU A 315 -10.15 11.09 -15.75
N ALA A 316 -9.75 10.66 -16.94
CA ALA A 316 -10.68 10.44 -18.04
C ALA A 316 -11.62 9.28 -17.72
N PRO A 317 -12.95 9.37 -17.99
CA PRO A 317 -13.86 8.26 -17.79
C PRO A 317 -13.56 7.09 -18.73
N GLY A 318 -13.93 5.86 -18.32
CA GLY A 318 -13.79 4.65 -19.14
C GLY A 318 -12.44 3.92 -18.95
N PRO A 319 -11.96 3.13 -19.93
CA PRO A 319 -10.78 2.28 -19.76
C PRO A 319 -9.47 3.04 -19.51
N GLN A 320 -9.39 4.32 -19.89
CA GLN A 320 -8.23 5.20 -19.61
C GLN A 320 -8.11 5.57 -18.13
N LEU A 321 -9.24 5.64 -17.40
CA LEU A 321 -9.26 5.86 -15.94
C LEU A 321 -8.30 4.90 -15.24
N LEU A 322 -8.37 3.64 -15.62
CA LEU A 322 -7.63 2.55 -14.99
C LEU A 322 -6.12 2.73 -15.18
N LEU A 323 -5.73 3.04 -16.42
CA LEU A 323 -4.34 3.28 -16.80
C LEU A 323 -3.78 4.47 -16.01
N GLN A 324 -4.50 5.60 -15.99
CA GLN A 324 -4.09 6.81 -15.29
C GLN A 324 -4.01 6.59 -13.77
N ALA A 325 -4.96 5.86 -13.18
CA ALA A 325 -4.96 5.52 -11.77
C ALA A 325 -3.74 4.68 -11.38
N GLU A 326 -3.39 3.67 -12.18
CA GLU A 326 -2.21 2.84 -11.95
C GLU A 326 -0.92 3.65 -12.08
N MET A 327 -0.84 4.56 -13.06
CA MET A 327 0.28 5.49 -13.19
C MET A 327 0.44 6.35 -11.94
N HIS A 328 -0.67 6.89 -11.40
CA HIS A 328 -0.64 7.64 -10.15
C HIS A 328 -0.11 6.78 -9.00
N VAL A 329 -0.65 5.57 -8.81
CA VAL A 329 -0.20 4.65 -7.76
C VAL A 329 1.31 4.37 -7.85
N ASP A 330 1.81 4.06 -9.05
CA ASP A 330 3.23 3.75 -9.23
C ASP A 330 4.12 4.99 -9.06
N ALA A 331 3.66 6.17 -9.48
CA ALA A 331 4.35 7.44 -9.21
C ALA A 331 4.41 7.76 -7.70
N TYR A 332 3.31 7.58 -6.97
CA TYR A 332 3.28 7.76 -5.51
C TYR A 332 4.15 6.75 -4.77
N ARG A 333 4.15 5.49 -5.23
CA ARG A 333 5.04 4.44 -4.70
C ARG A 333 6.51 4.79 -4.90
N LEU A 334 6.85 5.40 -6.04
CA LEU A 334 8.20 5.88 -6.31
C LEU A 334 8.60 7.03 -5.38
N VAL A 335 7.72 8.01 -5.17
CA VAL A 335 7.93 9.10 -4.19
C VAL A 335 8.14 8.50 -2.79
N TYR A 336 7.27 7.59 -2.37
CA TYR A 336 7.39 6.91 -1.08
C TYR A 336 8.73 6.22 -0.92
N LEU A 337 9.12 5.41 -1.92
CA LEU A 337 10.39 4.68 -1.91
C LEU A 337 11.57 5.64 -1.74
N ILE A 338 11.61 6.74 -2.52
CA ILE A 338 12.68 7.74 -2.44
C ILE A 338 12.73 8.40 -1.05
N VAL A 339 11.57 8.78 -0.51
CA VAL A 339 11.49 9.39 0.83
C VAL A 339 11.96 8.42 1.91
N THR A 340 11.49 7.17 1.89
CA THR A 340 11.84 6.18 2.92
C THR A 340 13.26 5.65 2.84
N SER A 341 13.87 5.68 1.65
CA SER A 341 15.25 5.26 1.44
C SER A 341 16.26 6.40 1.67
N SER A 342 15.80 7.62 2.01
CA SER A 342 16.68 8.71 2.41
C SER A 342 16.98 8.60 3.92
N PRO A 343 18.24 8.36 4.33
CA PRO A 343 18.59 8.11 5.74
C PRO A 343 18.36 9.30 6.65
N GLU A 344 18.28 10.50 6.09
CA GLU A 344 17.99 11.70 6.87
C GLU A 344 16.53 11.71 7.42
N THR A 345 15.63 10.89 6.85
CA THR A 345 14.24 10.76 7.37
C THR A 345 14.12 9.77 8.54
N THR A 346 15.09 8.87 8.72
CA THR A 346 15.05 7.79 9.72
C THR A 346 15.88 8.11 10.97
N ALA A 347 16.85 9.02 10.87
CA ALA A 347 17.62 9.48 12.01
C ALA A 347 16.72 10.29 12.96
N ALA A 348 16.37 9.70 14.11
CA ALA A 348 15.76 10.44 15.22
C ALA A 348 16.69 11.61 15.60
N PRO A 349 16.16 12.81 15.89
CA PRO A 349 17.00 13.93 16.30
C PRO A 349 17.80 13.49 17.52
N ALA A 350 19.13 13.43 17.38
CA ALA A 350 20.00 13.11 18.49
C ALA A 350 19.72 14.12 19.58
N SER A 351 19.18 13.66 20.71
CA SER A 351 18.97 14.49 21.89
C SER A 351 20.34 15.02 22.31
N SER A 352 20.63 16.29 21.99
CA SER A 352 21.81 16.95 22.51
C SER A 352 21.85 16.76 24.02
N PRO A 353 22.95 16.25 24.60
CA PRO A 353 23.05 16.12 26.05
C PRO A 353 22.93 17.52 26.65
N ALA A 354 21.81 17.77 27.32
CA ALA A 354 21.63 18.95 28.14
C ALA A 354 22.54 18.78 29.36
N GLY A 355 23.69 19.48 29.37
CA GLY A 355 24.53 19.56 30.57
C GLY A 355 25.98 19.84 30.28
N GLY A 356 26.40 21.09 30.49
CA GLY A 356 27.80 21.48 30.43
C GLY A 356 27.99 22.99 30.48
N SER A 357 27.55 23.63 31.56
CA SER A 357 27.95 25.00 31.90
C SER A 357 29.46 25.01 32.22
N GLY A 358 30.27 25.16 31.19
CA GLY A 358 31.72 25.38 31.28
C GLY A 358 32.06 26.69 30.58
N SER A 359 32.25 27.75 31.35
CA SER A 359 32.78 29.03 30.90
C SER A 359 34.24 28.84 30.46
N GLY A 360 34.46 28.74 29.15
CA GLY A 360 35.78 28.72 28.54
C GLY A 360 35.79 29.57 27.28
N SER A 361 36.30 30.79 27.39
CA SER A 361 36.53 31.71 26.28
C SER A 361 37.63 31.14 25.37
N GLY A 362 37.23 30.46 24.31
CA GLY A 362 38.13 29.97 23.27
C GLY A 362 37.59 30.35 21.90
N SER A 363 38.19 31.37 21.29
CA SER A 363 37.92 31.86 19.94
C SER A 363 38.36 30.82 18.91
N GLY A 364 37.51 29.84 18.62
CA GLY A 364 37.72 28.84 17.57
C GLY A 364 36.65 28.97 16.50
N SER A 365 37.04 29.39 15.30
CA SER A 365 36.22 29.42 14.08
C SER A 365 35.75 28.01 13.70
N GLY A 366 34.57 27.62 14.17
CA GLY A 366 33.89 26.36 13.86
C GLY A 366 32.72 26.55 12.91
N SER A 367 32.99 26.70 11.61
CA SER A 367 31.98 26.72 10.55
C SER A 367 31.97 25.37 9.85
N SER A 368 31.00 24.48 10.12
CA SER A 368 30.66 23.35 9.20
C SER A 368 29.49 22.44 9.60
N VAL A 369 28.91 22.49 10.80
CA VAL A 369 27.91 21.48 11.22
C VAL A 369 26.44 21.87 10.93
N SER A 370 26.16 23.11 10.49
CA SER A 370 24.79 23.60 10.24
C SER A 370 24.19 23.28 8.86
N SER A 371 24.96 22.70 7.92
CA SER A 371 24.50 22.49 6.54
C SER A 371 23.66 21.22 6.31
N VAL A 372 23.68 20.25 7.22
CA VAL A 372 23.04 18.93 6.97
C VAL A 372 21.55 18.92 7.34
N SER A 373 21.12 19.60 8.42
CA SER A 373 19.69 19.58 8.82
C SER A 373 18.75 20.36 7.89
N SER A 374 19.29 21.23 7.02
CA SER A 374 18.49 22.02 6.07
C SER A 374 18.02 21.20 4.86
N SER A 375 18.69 20.09 4.54
CA SER A 375 18.38 19.22 3.39
C SER A 375 17.01 18.52 3.55
N VAL A 376 16.76 17.88 4.69
CA VAL A 376 15.47 17.20 4.98
C VAL A 376 14.31 18.15 4.97
N SER A 377 14.44 19.28 5.67
CA SER A 377 13.37 20.27 5.75
C SER A 377 13.01 20.81 4.36
N GLN A 378 14.00 20.97 3.48
CA GLN A 378 13.77 21.36 2.09
C GLN A 378 13.13 20.25 1.25
N GLN A 379 13.52 18.99 1.42
CA GLN A 379 12.90 17.84 0.74
C GLN A 379 11.44 17.65 1.17
N LEU A 380 11.14 17.77 2.47
CA LEU A 380 9.79 17.66 3.02
C LEU A 380 8.90 18.86 2.68
N ALA A 381 9.48 20.03 2.39
CA ALA A 381 8.72 21.20 1.95
C ALA A 381 8.04 21.02 0.58
N LEU A 382 8.43 19.99 -0.19
CA LEU A 382 7.82 19.69 -1.47
C LEU A 382 6.53 18.84 -1.32
N LEU A 383 6.46 17.94 -0.34
CA LEU A 383 5.29 17.05 -0.10
C LEU A 383 3.92 17.78 -0.04
N PRO A 384 3.79 18.98 0.56
CA PRO A 384 2.55 19.75 0.53
C PRO A 384 2.00 20.03 -0.86
N GLN A 385 2.85 20.08 -1.89
CA GLN A 385 2.43 20.32 -3.27
C GLN A 385 1.75 19.08 -3.88
N LEU A 386 2.04 17.88 -3.38
CA LEU A 386 1.38 16.64 -3.82
C LEU A 386 0.01 16.44 -3.20
N LEU A 387 -0.24 16.96 -1.99
CA LEU A 387 -1.47 16.69 -1.25
C LEU A 387 -2.74 17.15 -2.01
N PRO A 388 -2.80 18.36 -2.60
CA PRO A 388 -3.94 18.77 -3.42
C PRO A 388 -4.13 17.88 -4.65
N HIS A 389 -3.03 17.45 -5.27
CA HIS A 389 -3.06 16.61 -6.46
C HIS A 389 -3.57 15.20 -6.13
N ALA A 390 -3.03 14.58 -5.07
CA ALA A 390 -3.49 13.30 -4.56
C ALA A 390 -4.97 13.35 -4.17
N ALA A 391 -5.42 14.43 -3.52
CA ALA A 391 -6.82 14.65 -3.16
C ALA A 391 -7.74 14.75 -4.38
N ALA A 392 -7.30 15.41 -5.45
CA ALA A 392 -8.05 15.53 -6.69
C ALA A 392 -8.20 14.16 -7.39
N VAL A 393 -7.11 13.42 -7.55
CA VAL A 393 -7.10 12.06 -8.13
C VAL A 393 -7.99 11.11 -7.33
N LEU A 394 -7.88 11.18 -6.00
CA LEU A 394 -8.72 10.45 -5.07
C LEU A 394 -10.19 10.77 -5.30
N SER A 395 -10.56 12.06 -5.34
CA SER A 395 -11.91 12.54 -5.60
C SER A 395 -12.48 11.97 -6.92
N SER A 396 -11.72 12.05 -8.01
CA SER A 396 -12.11 11.49 -9.31
C SER A 396 -12.28 9.97 -9.29
N LEU A 397 -11.42 9.23 -8.58
CA LEU A 397 -11.56 7.77 -8.44
C LEU A 397 -12.84 7.37 -7.72
N ALA A 398 -13.22 8.12 -6.67
CA ALA A 398 -14.38 7.75 -5.89
C ALA A 398 -15.72 8.06 -6.57
N GLU A 399 -15.73 8.98 -7.53
CA GLU A 399 -16.91 9.21 -8.38
C GLU A 399 -17.19 7.99 -9.29
N GLN A 400 -16.18 7.18 -9.59
CA GLN A 400 -16.26 6.13 -10.62
C GLN A 400 -16.48 4.69 -10.07
N GLN A 401 -16.61 4.49 -8.74
CA GLN A 401 -17.00 3.20 -8.10
C GLN A 401 -16.15 1.95 -8.46
N TYR A 402 -14.82 2.00 -8.40
CA TYR A 402 -13.95 0.83 -8.66
C TYR A 402 -13.29 0.25 -7.37
N PRO A 403 -13.87 -0.77 -6.71
CA PRO A 403 -13.54 -1.14 -5.32
C PRO A 403 -12.18 -1.83 -5.07
N GLN A 404 -11.67 -2.66 -5.99
CA GLN A 404 -10.47 -3.47 -5.71
C GLN A 404 -9.15 -2.68 -5.74
N ARG A 405 -9.06 -1.62 -6.56
CA ARG A 405 -7.82 -0.85 -6.78
C ARG A 405 -7.76 0.43 -5.96
N GLN A 406 -8.92 0.91 -5.51
CA GLN A 406 -9.10 1.95 -4.51
C GLN A 406 -8.35 1.60 -3.19
N LEU A 407 -8.33 0.31 -2.80
CA LEU A 407 -7.58 -0.19 -1.65
C LEU A 407 -6.07 0.11 -1.68
N HIS A 408 -5.43 0.07 -2.85
CA HIS A 408 -3.99 0.37 -2.93
C HIS A 408 -3.69 1.87 -2.73
N PHE A 409 -4.58 2.73 -3.23
CA PHE A 409 -4.49 4.17 -3.07
C PHE A 409 -4.83 4.60 -1.63
N ASP A 410 -5.87 4.01 -1.06
CA ASP A 410 -6.26 4.23 0.34
C ASP A 410 -5.18 3.69 1.30
N ALA A 411 -4.54 2.57 0.97
CA ALA A 411 -3.39 2.07 1.73
C ALA A 411 -2.18 3.03 1.68
N PHE A 412 -1.95 3.72 0.56
CA PHE A 412 -0.93 4.76 0.47
C PHE A 412 -1.31 5.98 1.32
N GLY A 413 -2.53 6.50 1.20
CA GLY A 413 -3.03 7.59 2.03
C GLY A 413 -2.94 7.27 3.53
N CYS A 414 -3.24 6.02 3.89
CA CYS A 414 -3.10 5.50 5.25
C CYS A 414 -1.63 5.43 5.71
N ARG A 415 -0.70 4.95 4.87
CA ARG A 415 0.73 4.94 5.19
C ARG A 415 1.29 6.35 5.35
N LEU A 416 0.90 7.28 4.48
CA LEU A 416 1.30 8.68 4.55
C LEU A 416 0.78 9.33 5.84
N LEU A 417 -0.49 9.08 6.21
CA LEU A 417 -1.05 9.55 7.48
C LEU A 417 -0.23 9.06 8.66
N HIS A 418 0.01 7.75 8.74
CA HIS A 418 0.75 7.22 9.87
C HIS A 418 2.21 7.70 9.88
N TRP A 419 2.83 7.89 8.71
CA TRP A 419 4.18 8.45 8.60
C TRP A 419 4.24 9.90 9.11
N LEU A 420 3.21 10.71 8.82
CA LEU A 420 3.06 12.08 9.34
C LEU A 420 2.84 12.07 10.86
N VAL A 421 2.02 11.14 11.36
CA VAL A 421 1.61 11.08 12.78
C VAL A 421 2.66 10.43 13.68
N ALA A 422 3.52 9.57 13.14
CA ALA A 422 4.59 8.91 13.88
C ALA A 422 5.59 9.91 14.49
N ASP A 423 5.66 11.13 13.95
CA ASP A 423 6.49 12.21 14.49
C ASP A 423 5.75 13.55 14.39
N PRO A 424 5.20 14.06 15.52
CA PRO A 424 4.54 15.36 15.59
C PRO A 424 5.40 16.53 15.08
N ALA A 425 6.72 16.42 15.17
CA ALA A 425 7.63 17.43 14.64
C ALA A 425 7.57 17.53 13.12
N ARG A 426 7.28 16.44 12.40
CA ARG A 426 7.12 16.45 10.94
C ARG A 426 5.93 17.31 10.51
N VAL A 427 4.80 17.19 11.22
CA VAL A 427 3.61 18.01 10.96
C VAL A 427 3.90 19.49 11.18
N ALA A 428 4.66 19.83 12.22
CA ALA A 428 5.07 21.20 12.51
C ALA A 428 6.12 21.74 11.50
N GLN A 429 7.06 20.89 11.06
CA GLN A 429 8.14 21.25 10.13
C GLN A 429 7.70 21.37 8.68
N CYS A 430 6.58 20.76 8.28
CA CYS A 430 6.05 20.91 6.92
C CYS A 430 5.74 22.36 6.53
N GLY A 431 5.73 23.32 7.47
CA GLY A 431 5.64 24.76 7.17
C GLY A 431 4.40 25.16 6.37
N CYS A 432 3.40 24.28 6.29
CA CYS A 432 2.22 24.46 5.46
C CYS A 432 1.44 25.70 5.91
N THR A 433 1.54 26.77 5.13
CA THR A 433 0.54 27.84 5.09
C THR A 433 -0.77 27.36 4.47
N VAL A 434 -0.77 26.17 3.84
CA VAL A 434 -1.99 25.48 3.42
C VAL A 434 -2.80 25.18 4.68
N PRO A 435 -4.03 25.74 4.81
CA PRO A 435 -4.82 25.56 6.02
C PRO A 435 -5.01 24.07 6.26
N LEU A 436 -4.65 23.63 7.45
CA LEU A 436 -4.62 22.24 7.93
C LEU A 436 -5.87 21.40 7.57
N LYS A 437 -7.02 22.09 7.41
CA LYS A 437 -8.26 21.54 6.86
C LYS A 437 -8.03 20.81 5.54
N ASN A 438 -7.20 21.33 4.64
CA ASN A 438 -6.95 20.76 3.32
C ASN A 438 -6.08 19.48 3.37
N VAL A 439 -5.39 19.22 4.49
CA VAL A 439 -4.64 17.98 4.71
C VAL A 439 -5.51 16.97 5.44
N LEU A 440 -6.28 17.40 6.44
CA LEU A 440 -7.17 16.51 7.19
C LEU A 440 -8.39 16.04 6.39
N THR A 441 -8.91 16.86 5.46
CA THR A 441 -10.08 16.51 4.61
C THR A 441 -9.82 15.26 3.77
N PRO A 442 -8.77 15.20 2.93
CA PRO A 442 -8.54 14.04 2.07
C PRO A 442 -8.14 12.82 2.89
N LEU A 443 -7.52 12.99 4.06
CA LEU A 443 -7.09 11.90 4.92
C LEU A 443 -8.27 11.20 5.60
N VAL A 444 -9.24 11.95 6.12
CA VAL A 444 -10.44 11.33 6.69
C VAL A 444 -11.40 10.84 5.60
N TRP A 445 -11.35 11.44 4.43
CA TRP A 445 -12.04 10.90 3.27
C TRP A 445 -11.44 9.58 2.78
N ALA A 446 -10.10 9.44 2.81
CA ALA A 446 -9.44 8.16 2.56
C ALA A 446 -9.81 7.10 3.61
N LEU A 447 -10.01 7.49 4.88
CA LEU A 447 -10.55 6.58 5.91
C LEU A 447 -11.96 6.11 5.57
N ASP A 448 -12.87 7.02 5.22
CA ASP A 448 -14.23 6.70 4.79
C ASP A 448 -14.22 5.71 3.62
N ARG A 449 -13.41 5.99 2.59
CA ARG A 449 -13.35 5.18 1.38
C ARG A 449 -12.66 3.83 1.61
N LEU A 450 -11.63 3.76 2.45
CA LEU A 450 -11.05 2.50 2.90
C LEU A 450 -12.13 1.61 3.55
N LEU A 451 -12.96 2.20 4.41
CA LEU A 451 -14.04 1.48 5.10
C LEU A 451 -15.19 1.08 4.17
N GLN A 452 -15.46 1.88 3.12
CA GLN A 452 -16.43 1.52 2.08
C GLN A 452 -15.91 0.40 1.17
N ALA A 453 -14.66 0.48 0.71
CA ALA A 453 -14.02 -0.54 -0.13
C ALA A 453 -13.93 -1.87 0.61
N ILE A 454 -13.59 -1.85 1.90
CA ILE A 454 -13.53 -3.06 2.72
C ILE A 454 -14.92 -3.64 3.00
N ASN A 455 -15.96 -2.82 3.14
CA ASN A 455 -17.34 -3.34 3.26
C ASN A 455 -17.82 -4.04 1.98
N SER A 456 -17.36 -3.58 0.82
CA SER A 456 -17.56 -4.29 -0.45
C SER A 456 -16.74 -5.59 -0.55
N LEU A 457 -15.75 -5.80 0.32
CA LEU A 457 -15.05 -7.07 0.48
C LEU A 457 -15.68 -7.95 1.57
N ASP A 458 -16.23 -7.37 2.63
CA ASP A 458 -16.87 -8.11 3.74
C ASP A 458 -18.13 -8.86 3.26
N CYS A 459 -18.81 -8.35 2.22
CA CYS A 459 -19.87 -9.12 1.57
C CYS A 459 -19.37 -10.38 0.84
N LEU A 460 -18.06 -10.48 0.54
CA LEU A 460 -17.40 -11.63 -0.08
C LEU A 460 -16.71 -12.56 0.94
N VAL A 461 -16.39 -12.08 2.16
CA VAL A 461 -15.53 -12.78 3.15
C VAL A 461 -16.30 -13.19 4.43
N LYS A 462 -17.62 -13.33 4.36
CA LYS A 462 -18.54 -13.43 5.52
C LYS A 462 -18.22 -14.45 6.63
N ASN A 463 -17.30 -15.39 6.45
CA ASN A 463 -17.02 -16.46 7.41
C ASN A 463 -15.61 -16.49 8.01
N ASP A 464 -14.68 -15.62 7.63
CA ASP A 464 -13.31 -15.68 8.15
C ASP A 464 -13.11 -14.77 9.38
N VAL A 465 -12.82 -15.37 10.53
CA VAL A 465 -12.53 -14.68 11.79
C VAL A 465 -11.22 -13.89 11.71
N GLU A 466 -10.21 -14.38 10.98
CA GLU A 466 -8.90 -13.74 10.86
C GLU A 466 -8.98 -12.44 10.08
N HIS A 467 -9.74 -12.43 8.97
CA HIS A 467 -9.97 -11.24 8.17
C HIS A 467 -10.72 -10.15 8.95
N ARG A 468 -11.72 -10.54 9.76
CA ARG A 468 -12.44 -9.61 10.66
C ARG A 468 -11.52 -9.01 11.73
N LEU A 469 -10.65 -9.81 12.33
CA LEU A 469 -9.66 -9.33 13.31
C LEU A 469 -8.63 -8.40 12.66
N TRP A 470 -8.12 -8.74 11.48
CA TRP A 470 -7.23 -7.85 10.72
C TRP A 470 -7.90 -6.51 10.41
N PHE A 471 -9.16 -6.53 9.97
CA PHE A 471 -9.94 -5.32 9.70
C PHE A 471 -10.10 -4.44 10.93
N GLN A 472 -10.50 -5.02 12.07
CA GLN A 472 -10.58 -4.30 13.34
C GLN A 472 -9.22 -3.67 13.71
N GLY A 473 -8.12 -4.39 13.47
CA GLY A 473 -6.76 -3.90 13.71
C GLY A 473 -6.41 -2.67 12.87
N VAL A 474 -6.76 -2.67 11.58
CA VAL A 474 -6.54 -1.54 10.66
C VAL A 474 -7.39 -0.34 11.04
N CYS A 475 -8.68 -0.55 11.33
CA CYS A 475 -9.61 0.50 11.75
C CYS A 475 -9.14 1.21 13.02
N CYS A 476 -8.75 0.44 14.03
CA CYS A 476 -8.24 0.96 15.30
C CYS A 476 -6.94 1.73 15.12
N ALA A 477 -6.03 1.23 14.27
CA ALA A 477 -4.78 1.91 13.94
C ALA A 477 -5.03 3.29 13.33
N HIS A 478 -5.94 3.35 12.35
CA HIS A 478 -6.22 4.57 11.62
C HIS A 478 -6.93 5.60 12.49
N TRP A 479 -7.90 5.16 13.32
CA TRP A 479 -8.52 6.05 14.29
C TRP A 479 -7.51 6.59 15.30
N HIS A 480 -6.61 5.73 15.80
CA HIS A 480 -5.55 6.15 16.69
C HIS A 480 -4.63 7.20 16.05
N ALA A 481 -4.25 7.00 14.77
CA ALA A 481 -3.48 8.00 14.03
C ALA A 481 -4.24 9.32 13.87
N THR A 482 -5.54 9.26 13.59
CA THR A 482 -6.41 10.44 13.48
C THR A 482 -6.52 11.20 14.81
N LYS A 483 -6.67 10.48 15.92
CA LYS A 483 -6.72 11.05 17.28
C LYS A 483 -5.42 11.75 17.65
N THR A 484 -4.29 11.10 17.39
CA THR A 484 -2.95 11.67 17.63
C THR A 484 -2.71 12.89 16.75
N ALA A 485 -3.06 12.85 15.47
CA ALA A 485 -3.00 14.01 14.58
C ALA A 485 -3.78 15.18 15.18
N ARG A 486 -5.03 14.97 15.60
CA ARG A 486 -5.88 16.01 16.19
C ARG A 486 -5.34 16.58 17.49
N ALA A 487 -4.78 15.73 18.35
CA ALA A 487 -4.15 16.17 19.60
C ALA A 487 -2.94 17.08 19.31
N THR A 488 -2.06 16.68 18.38
CA THR A 488 -0.92 17.49 17.93
C THR A 488 -1.37 18.84 17.36
N VAL A 489 -2.44 18.83 16.56
CA VAL A 489 -3.02 20.04 15.99
C VAL A 489 -3.55 20.98 17.06
N ARG A 490 -4.34 20.47 18.02
CA ARG A 490 -4.88 21.27 19.14
C ARG A 490 -3.77 21.91 19.98
N GLY A 491 -2.60 21.26 20.08
CA GLY A 491 -1.44 21.77 20.80
C GLY A 491 -0.61 22.82 20.04
N SER A 492 -0.86 23.05 18.75
CA SER A 492 -0.11 24.04 17.96
C SER A 492 -0.63 25.46 18.22
N ALA A 493 0.26 26.44 18.35
CA ALA A 493 -0.09 27.86 18.54
C ALA A 493 -0.98 28.43 17.41
N ALA A 494 -0.95 27.82 16.22
CA ALA A 494 -1.84 28.16 15.11
C ALA A 494 -3.31 27.78 15.34
N ALA A 495 -3.62 26.96 16.35
CA ALA A 495 -4.98 26.53 16.65
C ALA A 495 -5.82 27.59 17.37
N SER A 496 -5.22 28.65 17.94
CA SER A 496 -5.95 29.63 18.74
C SER A 496 -6.91 30.52 17.93
N THR A 497 -6.80 30.52 16.60
CA THR A 497 -7.65 31.31 15.69
C THR A 497 -8.61 30.45 14.86
N ALA A 498 -8.47 29.14 14.90
CA ALA A 498 -9.36 28.23 14.18
C ALA A 498 -10.64 27.99 15.00
N PRO A 499 -11.85 28.06 14.40
CA PRO A 499 -13.08 27.82 15.14
C PRO A 499 -13.04 26.42 15.79
N PRO A 500 -13.48 26.28 17.06
CA PRO A 500 -13.52 24.99 17.77
C PRO A 500 -14.42 23.96 17.08
N GLU A 501 -15.26 24.42 16.14
CA GLU A 501 -16.12 23.63 15.25
C GLU A 501 -15.50 23.39 13.86
N LEU A 502 -14.19 23.21 13.76
CA LEU A 502 -13.62 22.47 12.62
C LEU A 502 -14.10 21.01 12.71
N ILE A 503 -15.39 20.83 12.40
CA ILE A 503 -16.01 19.61 11.96
C ILE A 503 -15.14 19.19 10.80
N LEU A 504 -14.30 18.19 11.06
CA LEU A 504 -13.59 17.47 10.02
C LEU A 504 -14.58 17.31 8.85
N PRO A 505 -14.23 17.69 7.62
CA PRO A 505 -15.06 17.43 6.44
C PRO A 505 -15.05 15.94 6.06
N VAL A 506 -15.07 15.09 7.08
CA VAL A 506 -15.62 13.75 6.99
C VAL A 506 -17.09 13.93 6.69
N THR A 507 -17.61 13.16 5.75
CA THR A 507 -19.05 13.01 5.69
C THR A 507 -19.47 12.39 7.03
N PRO A 508 -20.41 12.99 7.78
CA PRO A 508 -20.92 12.37 9.01
C PRO A 508 -21.30 10.89 8.84
N ALA A 509 -21.78 10.58 7.63
CA ALA A 509 -21.96 9.24 7.09
C ALA A 509 -20.79 8.27 7.35
N ALA A 510 -19.56 8.69 7.06
CA ALA A 510 -18.39 7.86 7.22
C ALA A 510 -18.10 7.55 8.69
N LEU A 511 -18.13 8.57 9.55
CA LEU A 511 -17.89 8.41 11.00
C LEU A 511 -18.89 7.43 11.59
N VAL A 512 -20.15 7.55 11.19
CA VAL A 512 -21.20 6.65 11.64
C VAL A 512 -20.99 5.25 11.09
N ALA A 513 -20.68 5.11 9.80
CA ALA A 513 -20.34 3.80 9.22
C ALA A 513 -19.11 3.16 9.89
N CYS A 514 -18.09 3.93 10.30
CA CYS A 514 -16.94 3.46 11.08
C CYS A 514 -17.40 2.84 12.40
N CYS A 515 -18.21 3.58 13.16
CA CYS A 515 -18.70 3.16 14.48
C CYS A 515 -19.57 1.92 14.35
N VAL A 516 -20.47 1.92 13.37
CA VAL A 516 -21.42 0.84 13.14
C VAL A 516 -20.71 -0.45 12.72
N ARG A 517 -19.58 -0.37 11.99
CA ARG A 517 -18.85 -1.54 11.46
C ARG A 517 -17.70 -2.04 12.33
N CYS A 518 -17.21 -1.23 13.27
CA CYS A 518 -16.08 -1.60 14.12
C CYS A 518 -16.44 -1.38 15.61
N PRO A 519 -16.79 -2.46 16.35
CA PRO A 519 -17.17 -2.37 17.76
C PRO A 519 -16.10 -1.67 18.63
N ALA A 520 -14.83 -1.95 18.33
CA ALA A 520 -13.71 -1.33 19.02
C ALA A 520 -13.65 0.19 18.81
N LEU A 521 -14.01 0.68 17.62
CA LEU A 521 -14.10 2.12 17.36
C LEU A 521 -15.34 2.74 18.01
N ALA A 522 -16.48 2.06 17.99
CA ALA A 522 -17.71 2.51 18.65
C ALA A 522 -17.52 2.77 20.16
N SER A 523 -16.65 1.99 20.79
CA SER A 523 -16.31 2.14 22.22
C SER A 523 -15.40 3.35 22.53
N ASP A 524 -14.81 4.02 21.53
CA ASP A 524 -14.03 5.24 21.78
C ASP A 524 -14.99 6.43 22.00
N PRO A 525 -14.95 7.07 23.19
CA PRO A 525 -15.91 8.12 23.54
C PRO A 525 -15.76 9.39 22.70
N GLU A 526 -14.54 9.69 22.19
CA GLU A 526 -14.33 10.85 21.34
C GLU A 526 -14.92 10.61 19.94
N LEU A 527 -14.70 9.42 19.37
CA LEU A 527 -15.32 9.06 18.09
C LEU A 527 -16.84 9.02 18.18
N SER A 528 -17.37 8.39 19.22
CA SER A 528 -18.80 8.26 19.48
C SER A 528 -19.46 9.64 19.60
N SER A 529 -18.87 10.54 20.39
CA SER A 529 -19.32 11.94 20.50
C SER A 529 -19.33 12.68 19.16
N LEU A 530 -18.30 12.47 18.32
CA LEU A 530 -18.22 13.09 17.01
C LEU A 530 -19.23 12.52 16.04
N ALA A 531 -19.45 11.21 16.05
CA ALA A 531 -20.45 10.57 15.22
C ALA A 531 -21.87 11.08 15.58
N THR A 532 -22.19 11.23 16.86
CA THR A 532 -23.46 11.82 17.33
C THR A 532 -23.63 13.27 16.87
N LYS A 533 -22.61 14.11 17.04
CA LYS A 533 -22.64 15.50 16.54
C LYS A 533 -22.81 15.55 15.03
N ALA A 534 -22.08 14.72 14.32
CA ALA A 534 -22.11 14.66 12.87
C ALA A 534 -23.50 14.21 12.36
N LEU A 535 -24.13 13.24 13.02
CA LEU A 535 -25.50 12.79 12.76
C LEU A 535 -26.51 13.92 12.84
N ALA A 536 -26.39 14.81 13.83
CA ALA A 536 -27.29 15.95 14.00
C ALA A 536 -27.24 16.94 12.82
N HIS A 537 -26.12 17.00 12.11
CA HIS A 537 -25.90 17.92 10.98
C HIS A 537 -26.24 17.33 9.60
N LEU A 538 -26.60 16.05 9.50
CA LEU A 538 -26.97 15.45 8.21
C LEU A 538 -28.37 15.87 7.76
N ASN A 539 -28.46 16.30 6.50
CA ASN A 539 -29.74 16.39 5.81
C ASN A 539 -30.32 14.98 5.58
N GLU A 540 -31.63 14.92 5.38
CA GLU A 540 -32.39 13.67 5.33
C GLU A 540 -31.95 12.71 4.21
N ALA A 541 -31.65 13.25 3.02
CA ALA A 541 -31.23 12.45 1.86
C ALA A 541 -29.82 11.85 2.03
N ALA A 542 -28.88 12.62 2.58
CA ALA A 542 -27.53 12.17 2.89
C ALA A 542 -27.54 11.13 4.01
N TRP A 543 -28.37 11.36 5.04
CA TRP A 543 -28.54 10.42 6.14
C TRP A 543 -29.05 9.06 5.66
N LEU A 544 -30.16 9.04 4.91
CA LEU A 544 -30.75 7.80 4.39
C LEU A 544 -29.82 7.03 3.45
N SER A 545 -29.08 7.74 2.60
CA SER A 545 -28.21 7.12 1.60
C SER A 545 -26.96 6.50 2.22
N CYS A 546 -26.54 6.98 3.39
CA CYS A 546 -25.38 6.48 4.10
C CYS A 546 -25.74 5.43 5.16
N MET A 547 -26.89 5.58 5.81
CA MET A 547 -27.25 4.72 6.93
C MET A 547 -27.84 3.39 6.53
N VAL A 548 -28.72 3.36 5.51
CA VAL A 548 -29.33 2.10 5.07
C VAL A 548 -28.27 1.05 4.66
N PRO A 549 -27.22 1.38 3.88
CA PRO A 549 -26.17 0.41 3.56
C PRO A 549 -25.30 0.01 4.75
N ALA A 550 -25.05 0.92 5.70
CA ALA A 550 -24.29 0.62 6.92
C ALA A 550 -25.06 -0.35 7.82
N LEU A 551 -26.35 -0.09 8.00
CA LEU A 551 -27.26 -0.90 8.79
C LEU A 551 -27.52 -2.29 8.19
N ASN A 552 -27.67 -2.39 6.87
CA ASN A 552 -27.87 -3.68 6.19
C ASN A 552 -26.64 -4.60 6.22
N GLY A 553 -25.45 -4.03 6.41
CA GLY A 553 -24.18 -4.77 6.39
C GLY A 553 -23.66 -5.18 7.78
N CYS A 554 -24.22 -4.64 8.86
CA CYS A 554 -23.69 -4.84 10.20
C CYS A 554 -24.33 -5.98 10.96
N THR A 555 -23.50 -6.73 11.69
CA THR A 555 -24.00 -7.51 12.83
C THR A 555 -24.49 -6.53 13.90
N LEU A 556 -25.55 -6.90 14.61
CA LEU A 556 -26.21 -6.00 15.56
C LEU A 556 -25.35 -5.74 16.82
N GLU A 557 -24.33 -6.56 17.08
CA GLU A 557 -23.41 -6.49 18.23
C GLU A 557 -22.58 -5.18 18.29
N PRO A 558 -21.87 -4.75 17.22
CA PRO A 558 -21.23 -3.43 17.16
C PRO A 558 -22.18 -2.25 17.34
N LEU A 559 -23.40 -2.36 16.82
CA LEU A 559 -24.42 -1.29 16.89
C LEU A 559 -24.86 -1.05 18.34
N VAL A 560 -25.03 -2.11 19.13
CA VAL A 560 -25.38 -1.96 20.56
C VAL A 560 -24.22 -1.38 21.36
N SER A 561 -22.98 -1.70 20.99
CA SER A 561 -21.79 -1.13 21.62
C SER A 561 -21.63 0.38 21.35
N ALA A 562 -22.29 0.92 20.33
CA ALA A 562 -22.23 2.32 19.90
C ALA A 562 -23.34 3.20 20.51
N ARG A 563 -23.52 3.20 21.85
CA ARG A 563 -24.60 3.89 22.59
C ARG A 563 -24.99 5.26 22.02
N ALA A 564 -24.02 6.17 21.87
CA ALA A 564 -24.30 7.55 21.46
C ALA A 564 -24.75 7.67 19.99
N VAL A 565 -24.35 6.71 19.15
CA VAL A 565 -24.78 6.62 17.75
C VAL A 565 -26.18 6.04 17.70
N THR A 566 -26.46 4.98 18.46
CA THR A 566 -27.75 4.27 18.40
C THR A 566 -28.87 5.06 19.07
N SER A 567 -28.66 5.69 20.23
CA SER A 567 -29.65 6.58 20.85
C SER A 567 -29.95 7.78 19.96
N GLY A 568 -28.90 8.47 19.48
CA GLY A 568 -29.06 9.62 18.59
C GLY A 568 -29.72 9.25 17.26
N LEU A 569 -29.48 8.04 16.75
CA LEU A 569 -30.10 7.55 15.52
C LEU A 569 -31.58 7.26 15.71
N VAL A 570 -31.96 6.53 16.78
CA VAL A 570 -33.37 6.20 17.02
C VAL A 570 -34.16 7.47 17.40
N GLU A 571 -33.63 8.35 18.24
CA GLU A 571 -34.26 9.63 18.56
C GLU A 571 -34.48 10.49 17.31
N MET A 572 -33.47 10.58 16.43
CA MET A 572 -33.59 11.35 15.19
C MET A 572 -34.65 10.76 14.24
N VAL A 573 -34.67 9.44 14.07
CA VAL A 573 -35.65 8.74 13.22
C VAL A 573 -37.07 8.89 13.77
N VAL A 574 -37.23 8.91 15.09
CA VAL A 574 -38.54 9.05 15.72
C VAL A 574 -39.04 10.49 15.71
N GLN A 575 -38.14 11.47 15.88
CA GLN A 575 -38.49 12.89 15.94
C GLN A 575 -38.75 13.51 14.56
N ARG A 576 -38.10 13.03 13.48
CA ARG A 576 -38.29 13.59 12.14
C ARG A 576 -39.57 13.06 11.47
N SER A 577 -40.26 13.95 10.75
CA SER A 577 -41.37 13.58 9.89
C SER A 577 -40.86 12.80 8.67
N PRO A 578 -41.64 11.85 8.13
CA PRO A 578 -41.23 11.10 6.94
C PRO A 578 -41.04 12.03 5.74
N PRO A 579 -40.11 11.71 4.84
CA PRO A 579 -39.91 12.48 3.63
C PRO A 579 -41.13 12.37 2.72
N THR A 580 -41.50 13.49 2.10
CA THR A 580 -42.60 13.54 1.12
C THR A 580 -42.22 12.85 -0.19
N THR A 581 -40.94 12.74 -0.51
CA THR A 581 -40.43 12.10 -1.73
C THR A 581 -40.53 10.56 -1.65
N PRO A 582 -41.25 9.88 -2.57
CA PRO A 582 -41.49 8.43 -2.49
C PRO A 582 -40.22 7.57 -2.35
N GLY A 583 -39.16 7.88 -3.10
CA GLY A 583 -37.90 7.13 -3.04
C GLY A 583 -37.14 7.27 -1.72
N LEU A 584 -37.28 8.40 -1.03
CA LEU A 584 -36.74 8.58 0.32
C LEU A 584 -37.62 7.90 1.36
N ARG A 585 -38.95 7.88 1.15
CA ARG A 585 -39.91 7.23 2.05
C ARG A 585 -39.64 5.73 2.19
N THR A 586 -39.34 5.03 1.09
CA THR A 586 -38.97 3.60 1.14
C THR A 586 -37.67 3.37 1.92
N LYS A 587 -36.66 4.25 1.75
CA LYS A 587 -35.41 4.16 2.52
C LYS A 587 -35.66 4.43 4.01
N TRP A 588 -36.51 5.39 4.32
CA TRP A 588 -36.89 5.76 5.68
C TRP A 588 -37.65 4.63 6.38
N TYR A 589 -38.57 3.96 5.69
CA TYR A 589 -39.23 2.75 6.18
C TYR A 589 -38.23 1.65 6.52
N LYS A 590 -37.20 1.42 5.69
CA LYS A 590 -36.12 0.47 6.01
C LYS A 590 -35.34 0.86 7.25
N CYS A 591 -35.06 2.15 7.45
CA CYS A 591 -34.39 2.63 8.67
C CYS A 591 -35.21 2.33 9.93
N LEU A 592 -36.52 2.52 9.83
CA LEU A 592 -37.49 2.23 10.86
C LEU A 592 -37.57 0.73 11.20
N GLU A 593 -37.62 -0.15 10.18
CA GLU A 593 -37.51 -1.61 10.37
C GLU A 593 -36.20 -1.99 11.07
N VAL A 594 -35.08 -1.36 10.69
CA VAL A 594 -33.80 -1.58 11.37
C VAL A 594 -33.84 -1.08 12.81
N CYS A 595 -34.43 0.08 13.10
CA CYS A 595 -34.58 0.56 14.47
C CYS A 595 -35.37 -0.43 15.33
N SER A 596 -36.45 -1.00 14.78
CA SER A 596 -37.20 -2.06 15.45
C SER A 596 -36.36 -3.33 15.68
N ALA A 597 -35.59 -3.75 14.67
CA ALA A 597 -34.67 -4.89 14.78
C ALA A 597 -33.56 -4.65 15.83
N ILE A 598 -33.05 -3.43 15.94
CA ILE A 598 -32.07 -3.03 16.96
C ILE A 598 -32.69 -3.16 18.35
N VAL A 599 -33.93 -2.69 18.57
CA VAL A 599 -34.60 -2.80 19.86
C VAL A 599 -34.81 -4.28 20.25
N LEU A 600 -35.27 -5.11 19.32
CA LEU A 600 -35.40 -6.56 19.52
C LEU A 600 -34.05 -7.21 19.87
N TYR A 601 -32.98 -6.77 19.22
CA TYR A 601 -31.65 -7.28 19.48
C TYR A 601 -31.12 -6.85 20.84
N VAL A 602 -31.32 -5.59 21.24
CA VAL A 602 -31.00 -5.10 22.60
C VAL A 602 -31.73 -5.95 23.65
N ALA A 603 -33.01 -6.25 23.44
CA ALA A 603 -33.78 -7.11 24.33
C ALA A 603 -33.14 -8.52 24.46
N ASN A 604 -32.72 -9.11 23.33
CA ASN A 604 -32.05 -10.40 23.32
C ASN A 604 -30.66 -10.35 23.98
N CYS A 605 -29.89 -9.28 23.77
CA CYS A 605 -28.61 -9.06 24.44
C CYS A 605 -28.78 -8.94 25.96
N CYS A 606 -29.78 -8.22 26.44
CA CYS A 606 -30.08 -8.14 27.86
C CYS A 606 -30.37 -9.52 28.46
N ARG A 607 -31.16 -10.34 27.77
CA ARG A 607 -31.46 -11.72 28.21
C ARG A 607 -30.23 -12.62 28.19
N ALA A 608 -29.41 -12.57 27.15
CA ALA A 608 -28.17 -13.32 27.07
C ALA A 608 -27.19 -12.90 28.17
N ALA A 609 -26.99 -11.59 28.37
CA ALA A 609 -26.14 -11.06 29.42
C ALA A 609 -26.64 -11.42 30.82
N ALA A 610 -27.95 -11.43 31.05
CA ALA A 610 -28.54 -11.89 32.29
C ALA A 610 -28.26 -13.39 32.53
N ALA A 611 -28.38 -14.22 31.49
CA ALA A 611 -28.06 -15.64 31.58
C ALA A 611 -26.56 -15.90 31.87
N ASP A 612 -25.67 -15.12 31.26
CA ASP A 612 -24.21 -15.20 31.49
C ASP A 612 -23.80 -14.77 32.91
N LEU A 613 -24.54 -13.83 33.51
CA LEU A 613 -24.31 -13.36 34.88
C LEU A 613 -25.01 -14.22 35.94
N ALA A 614 -25.98 -15.04 35.56
CA ALA A 614 -26.71 -15.88 36.49
C ALA A 614 -25.75 -16.91 37.12
N PRO A 615 -25.77 -17.09 38.46
CA PRO A 615 -24.94 -18.09 39.10
C PRO A 615 -25.29 -19.46 38.52
N THR A 616 -24.28 -20.22 38.08
CA THR A 616 -24.47 -21.59 37.60
C THR A 616 -24.94 -22.45 38.78
N ALA A 617 -26.26 -22.61 38.90
CA ALA A 617 -26.94 -23.25 40.03
C ALA A 617 -26.59 -24.73 40.27
N GLY A 618 -25.62 -25.29 39.53
CA GLY A 618 -25.24 -26.71 39.58
C GLY A 618 -23.76 -26.99 39.84
N SER A 619 -22.90 -25.99 40.06
CA SER A 619 -21.49 -26.23 40.42
C SER A 619 -21.25 -26.23 41.92
N GLY A 620 -22.25 -26.66 42.70
CA GLY A 620 -22.09 -27.09 44.09
C GLY A 620 -21.20 -28.34 44.13
N SER A 621 -19.92 -28.15 43.83
CA SER A 621 -18.84 -29.02 44.25
C SER A 621 -19.02 -29.15 45.76
N GLU A 622 -19.49 -30.32 46.20
CA GLU A 622 -19.17 -30.88 47.51
C GLU A 622 -17.65 -30.87 47.64
N GLN A 623 -17.08 -29.71 47.94
CA GLN A 623 -15.67 -29.57 48.24
C GLN A 623 -15.56 -30.12 49.65
N PRO A 624 -14.93 -31.29 49.84
CA PRO A 624 -14.90 -31.95 51.14
C PRO A 624 -14.28 -30.99 52.14
N ALA A 625 -15.02 -30.71 53.21
CA ALA A 625 -14.64 -29.77 54.25
C ALA A 625 -13.28 -30.20 54.84
N ALA A 626 -12.21 -29.55 54.39
CA ALA A 626 -10.91 -29.66 55.04
C ALA A 626 -11.00 -28.90 56.37
N PRO A 627 -10.81 -29.58 57.52
CA PRO A 627 -10.96 -28.95 58.81
C PRO A 627 -9.72 -28.11 59.14
N GLY A 628 -9.94 -26.83 59.41
CA GLY A 628 -9.07 -26.03 60.27
C GLY A 628 -8.05 -25.13 59.56
N THR A 629 -8.49 -23.91 59.22
CA THR A 629 -7.78 -22.64 59.53
C THR A 629 -8.73 -21.49 59.19
N SER A 630 -9.44 -21.00 60.21
CA SER A 630 -10.36 -19.87 60.13
C SER A 630 -9.60 -18.54 60.09
N SER A 631 -9.19 -18.10 58.91
CA SER A 631 -8.81 -16.72 58.66
C SER A 631 -9.65 -16.15 57.52
N SER A 632 -10.89 -15.78 57.84
CA SER A 632 -11.78 -15.00 56.97
C SER A 632 -11.16 -13.62 56.75
N GLY A 633 -10.33 -13.49 55.72
CA GLY A 633 -9.67 -12.24 55.36
C GLY A 633 -10.61 -11.28 54.62
N PRO A 634 -10.26 -9.98 54.52
CA PRO A 634 -11.07 -8.97 53.83
C PRO A 634 -11.37 -9.28 52.34
N ALA A 635 -10.66 -10.22 51.72
CA ALA A 635 -10.87 -10.65 50.34
C ALA A 635 -12.20 -11.40 50.11
N GLU A 636 -12.72 -12.11 51.13
CA GLU A 636 -14.00 -12.83 51.00
C GLU A 636 -15.19 -11.86 50.90
N GLY A 637 -15.12 -10.74 51.63
CA GLY A 637 -16.14 -9.70 51.58
C GLY A 637 -16.20 -8.97 50.22
N GLU A 638 -15.05 -8.73 49.59
CA GLU A 638 -14.97 -8.08 48.27
C GLU A 638 -15.55 -8.99 47.17
N GLN A 639 -15.24 -10.29 47.20
CA GLN A 639 -15.80 -11.27 46.26
C GLN A 639 -17.31 -11.44 46.43
N GLN A 640 -17.81 -11.49 47.68
CA GLN A 640 -19.24 -11.57 47.94
C GLN A 640 -19.99 -10.31 47.48
N ALA A 641 -19.41 -9.12 47.68
CA ALA A 641 -19.98 -7.87 47.19
C ALA A 641 -20.03 -7.82 45.65
N GLU A 642 -18.96 -8.25 44.97
CA GLU A 642 -18.93 -8.32 43.50
C GLU A 642 -19.96 -9.33 42.97
N GLN A 643 -20.10 -10.49 43.61
CA GLN A 643 -21.08 -11.51 43.23
C GLN A 643 -22.52 -11.03 43.45
N ALA A 644 -22.78 -10.29 44.53
CA ALA A 644 -24.08 -9.67 44.80
C ALA A 644 -24.42 -8.57 43.77
N GLU A 645 -23.44 -7.76 43.37
CA GLU A 645 -23.61 -6.76 42.30
C GLU A 645 -23.92 -7.45 40.97
N ARG A 646 -23.21 -8.53 40.61
CA ARG A 646 -23.48 -9.33 39.41
C ARG A 646 -24.88 -9.93 39.40
N ALA A 647 -25.31 -10.50 40.52
CA ALA A 647 -26.67 -11.07 40.64
C ALA A 647 -27.75 -9.98 40.50
N THR A 648 -27.50 -8.80 41.06
CA THR A 648 -28.39 -7.63 40.92
C THR A 648 -28.49 -7.20 39.46
N LEU A 649 -27.34 -7.02 38.80
CA LEU A 649 -27.28 -6.63 37.39
C LEU A 649 -27.92 -7.68 36.47
N ALA A 650 -27.76 -8.97 36.77
CA ALA A 650 -28.40 -10.06 36.01
C ALA A 650 -29.93 -9.96 36.05
N ARG A 651 -30.49 -9.73 37.25
CA ARG A 651 -31.94 -9.58 37.44
C ARG A 651 -32.47 -8.34 36.72
N GLU A 652 -31.79 -7.20 36.86
CA GLU A 652 -32.16 -5.95 36.18
C GLU A 652 -32.14 -6.11 34.65
N LEU A 653 -31.11 -6.77 34.10
CA LEU A 653 -31.02 -7.09 32.68
C LEU A 653 -32.13 -8.04 32.22
N GLN A 654 -32.49 -9.04 33.03
CA GLN A 654 -33.57 -9.96 32.71
C GLN A 654 -34.93 -9.27 32.68
N GLU A 655 -35.22 -8.43 33.67
CA GLU A 655 -36.45 -7.63 33.76
C GLU A 655 -36.54 -6.65 32.59
N ALA A 656 -35.48 -5.89 32.31
CA ALA A 656 -35.44 -4.93 31.20
C ALA A 656 -35.55 -5.61 29.83
N GLY A 657 -34.85 -6.73 29.62
CA GLY A 657 -34.93 -7.52 28.40
C GLY A 657 -36.31 -8.15 28.19
N GLY A 658 -36.96 -8.61 29.26
CA GLY A 658 -38.32 -9.14 29.22
C GLY A 658 -39.36 -8.07 28.87
N ALA A 659 -39.29 -6.90 29.49
CA ALA A 659 -40.17 -5.77 29.19
C ALA A 659 -40.04 -5.32 27.74
N LEU A 660 -38.80 -5.15 27.26
CA LEU A 660 -38.53 -4.79 25.87
C LEU A 660 -39.02 -5.81 24.86
N LEU A 661 -38.81 -7.11 25.12
CA LEU A 661 -39.25 -8.16 24.21
C LEU A 661 -40.78 -8.25 24.16
N SER A 662 -41.45 -8.11 25.31
CA SER A 662 -42.91 -8.07 25.37
C SER A 662 -43.46 -6.89 24.58
N ALA A 663 -42.91 -5.70 24.78
CA ALA A 663 -43.30 -4.50 24.06
C ALA A 663 -43.05 -4.66 22.55
N ALA A 664 -41.86 -5.11 22.13
CA ALA A 664 -41.53 -5.28 20.72
C ALA A 664 -42.39 -6.36 20.02
N THR A 665 -42.80 -7.40 20.77
CA THR A 665 -43.74 -8.41 20.26
C THR A 665 -45.10 -7.79 19.97
N HIS A 666 -45.62 -6.96 20.88
CA HIS A 666 -46.86 -6.22 20.66
C HIS A 666 -46.76 -5.31 19.44
N CYS A 667 -45.63 -4.60 19.27
CA CYS A 667 -45.38 -3.74 18.10
C CYS A 667 -45.39 -4.54 16.79
N THR A 668 -44.77 -5.72 16.78
CA THR A 668 -44.67 -6.57 15.58
C THR A 668 -46.05 -7.04 15.14
N VAL A 669 -46.88 -7.48 16.09
CA VAL A 669 -48.27 -7.88 15.81
C VAL A 669 -49.10 -6.71 15.27
N ALA A 670 -48.98 -5.52 15.87
CA ALA A 670 -49.67 -4.32 15.42
C ALA A 670 -49.26 -3.92 13.98
N THR A 671 -47.96 -4.01 13.67
CA THR A 671 -47.43 -3.63 12.34
C THR A 671 -47.88 -4.61 11.24
N LEU A 672 -47.95 -5.91 11.56
CA LEU A 672 -48.40 -6.94 10.62
C LEU A 672 -49.90 -6.84 10.29
N ALA A 673 -50.72 -6.32 11.23
CA ALA A 673 -52.16 -6.16 11.05
C ALA A 673 -52.55 -5.02 10.08
N VAL A 674 -51.66 -4.06 9.84
CA VAL A 674 -51.89 -2.96 8.89
C VAL A 674 -51.42 -3.37 7.50
N THR A 675 -52.21 -3.12 6.45
CA THR A 675 -51.83 -3.46 5.05
C THR A 675 -51.33 -2.26 4.25
N GLU A 676 -51.74 -1.05 4.63
CA GLU A 676 -51.35 0.19 3.97
C GLU A 676 -50.00 0.71 4.49
N ILE A 677 -49.10 1.10 3.58
CA ILE A 677 -47.72 1.50 3.90
C ILE A 677 -47.68 2.75 4.79
N ASP A 678 -48.54 3.73 4.54
CA ASP A 678 -48.56 4.97 5.31
C ASP A 678 -49.12 4.75 6.73
N ALA A 679 -50.17 3.92 6.88
CA ALA A 679 -50.65 3.53 8.19
C ALA A 679 -49.65 2.64 8.97
N ARG A 680 -48.91 1.76 8.27
CA ARG A 680 -47.82 0.98 8.87
C ARG A 680 -46.72 1.89 9.43
N PHE A 681 -46.43 2.98 8.75
CA PHE A 681 -45.44 3.94 9.18
C PHE A 681 -45.85 4.60 10.50
N ASP A 682 -47.08 5.11 10.60
CA ASP A 682 -47.55 5.77 11.81
C ASP A 682 -47.60 4.82 13.00
N VAL A 683 -48.04 3.57 12.77
CA VAL A 683 -47.99 2.51 13.79
C VAL A 683 -46.55 2.29 14.24
N LEU A 684 -45.62 2.02 13.33
CA LEU A 684 -44.24 1.72 13.71
C LEU A 684 -43.55 2.90 14.42
N ARG A 685 -43.91 4.14 14.06
CA ARG A 685 -43.43 5.35 14.75
C ARG A 685 -44.01 5.46 16.17
N GLN A 686 -45.30 5.22 16.35
CA GLN A 686 -45.94 5.22 17.68
C GLN A 686 -45.34 4.12 18.57
N GLU A 687 -45.14 2.93 18.00
CA GLU A 687 -44.53 1.80 18.69
C GLU A 687 -43.08 2.09 19.11
N LEU A 688 -42.24 2.65 18.22
CA LEU A 688 -40.88 3.05 18.58
C LEU A 688 -40.85 4.14 19.66
N ASN A 689 -41.79 5.09 19.64
CA ASN A 689 -41.95 6.08 20.72
C ASN A 689 -42.28 5.42 22.06
N ALA A 690 -43.08 4.34 22.05
CA ALA A 690 -43.42 3.59 23.26
C ALA A 690 -42.27 2.71 23.76
N LEU A 691 -41.43 2.19 22.84
CA LEU A 691 -40.28 1.34 23.13
C LEU A 691 -39.07 2.13 23.63
N LEU A 692 -38.83 3.32 23.11
CA LEU A 692 -37.63 4.13 23.42
C LEU A 692 -37.41 4.36 24.93
N PRO A 693 -38.43 4.77 25.72
CA PRO A 693 -38.28 4.95 27.16
C PRO A 693 -37.90 3.65 27.90
N GLN A 694 -38.28 2.49 27.36
CA GLN A 694 -37.95 1.18 27.92
C GLN A 694 -36.56 0.68 27.47
N ALA A 695 -36.12 1.11 26.28
CA ALA A 695 -34.81 0.78 25.73
C ALA A 695 -33.67 1.51 26.44
N ALA A 696 -33.90 2.75 26.90
CA ALA A 696 -32.88 3.55 27.56
C ALA A 696 -32.34 2.91 28.86
N PRO A 697 -33.17 2.42 29.81
CA PRO A 697 -32.69 1.67 30.97
C PRO A 697 -31.94 0.39 30.60
N ALA A 698 -32.44 -0.38 29.63
CA ALA A 698 -31.80 -1.61 29.18
C ALA A 698 -30.39 -1.35 28.61
N ALA A 699 -30.23 -0.27 27.82
CA ALA A 699 -28.94 0.15 27.32
C ALA A 699 -27.97 0.54 28.46
N GLN A 700 -28.44 1.28 29.46
CA GLN A 700 -27.63 1.64 30.64
C GLN A 700 -27.16 0.40 31.43
N LEU A 701 -28.02 -0.61 31.55
CA LEU A 701 -27.66 -1.87 32.22
C LEU A 701 -26.62 -2.66 31.42
N LEU A 702 -26.76 -2.71 30.10
CA LEU A 702 -25.74 -3.32 29.23
C LEU A 702 -24.40 -2.57 29.33
N GLU A 703 -24.40 -1.25 29.45
CA GLU A 703 -23.18 -0.48 29.68
C GLU A 703 -22.53 -0.80 31.01
N ARG A 704 -23.30 -0.84 32.11
CA ARG A 704 -22.77 -1.28 33.41
C ARG A 704 -22.15 -2.66 33.32
N ARG A 705 -22.72 -3.56 32.50
CA ARG A 705 -22.13 -4.86 32.20
C ARG A 705 -20.80 -4.73 31.45
N TYR A 706 -20.73 -3.93 30.38
CA TYR A 706 -19.50 -3.72 29.61
C TYR A 706 -18.39 -3.02 30.40
N ASP A 707 -18.75 -2.20 31.39
CA ASP A 707 -17.82 -1.57 32.32
C ASP A 707 -17.23 -2.56 33.35
N LEU A 708 -17.79 -3.78 33.46
CA LEU A 708 -17.20 -4.80 34.31
C LEU A 708 -15.77 -5.14 33.84
N PRO A 709 -14.81 -5.32 34.78
CA PRO A 709 -13.40 -5.53 34.45
C PRO A 709 -13.13 -6.68 33.48
N GLU A 710 -13.92 -7.75 33.55
CA GLU A 710 -13.82 -8.94 32.68
C GLU A 710 -14.09 -8.62 31.21
N HIS A 711 -15.13 -7.83 30.92
CA HIS A 711 -15.49 -7.46 29.54
C HIS A 711 -14.47 -6.49 28.96
N ALA A 712 -14.03 -5.52 29.74
CA ALA A 712 -12.93 -4.64 29.35
C ALA A 712 -11.63 -5.45 29.12
N ALA A 713 -11.38 -6.53 29.85
CA ALA A 713 -10.25 -7.42 29.61
C ALA A 713 -10.41 -8.26 28.32
N ALA A 714 -11.61 -8.80 28.06
CA ALA A 714 -11.92 -9.54 26.85
C ALA A 714 -11.80 -8.67 25.58
N LEU A 715 -12.33 -7.44 25.61
CA LEU A 715 -12.22 -6.49 24.50
C LEU A 715 -10.76 -6.10 24.24
N ARG A 716 -9.97 -5.85 25.30
CA ARG A 716 -8.53 -5.60 25.17
C ARG A 716 -7.80 -6.80 24.55
N LEU A 717 -8.16 -8.03 24.94
CA LEU A 717 -7.58 -9.23 24.34
C LEU A 717 -7.93 -9.34 22.85
N GLN A 718 -9.17 -9.07 22.47
CA GLN A 718 -9.60 -9.07 21.07
C GLN A 718 -8.86 -8.01 20.25
N LEU A 719 -8.77 -6.78 20.76
CA LEU A 719 -7.98 -5.70 20.16
C LEU A 719 -6.51 -6.09 19.99
N ALA A 720 -5.93 -6.76 20.98
CA ALA A 720 -4.54 -7.19 20.92
C ALA A 720 -4.31 -8.34 19.93
N ARG A 721 -5.28 -9.25 19.77
CA ARG A 721 -5.28 -10.26 18.70
C ARG A 721 -5.36 -9.59 17.33
N ALA A 722 -6.28 -8.65 17.16
CA ALA A 722 -6.43 -7.84 15.96
C ALA A 722 -5.16 -7.05 15.62
N ALA A 723 -4.49 -6.47 16.62
CA ALA A 723 -3.21 -5.81 16.44
C ALA A 723 -2.08 -6.81 16.07
N GLY A 724 -2.12 -8.02 16.63
CA GLY A 724 -1.14 -9.08 16.38
C GLY A 724 -1.13 -9.63 14.96
N THR A 725 -2.20 -9.45 14.18
CA THR A 725 -2.24 -9.86 12.75
C THR A 725 -1.52 -8.87 11.83
N ARG A 726 -1.10 -7.71 12.34
CA ARG A 726 -0.34 -6.70 11.58
C ARG A 726 1.16 -6.99 11.58
N ALA A 727 1.89 -6.36 10.65
CA ALA A 727 3.35 -6.35 10.65
C ALA A 727 3.95 -5.79 11.95
N CYS A 728 3.29 -4.79 12.55
CA CYS A 728 3.62 -4.26 13.86
C CYS A 728 2.35 -4.11 14.70
N ALA A 729 2.36 -4.67 15.91
CA ALA A 729 1.22 -4.66 16.83
C ALA A 729 1.02 -3.31 17.53
N TYR A 730 2.03 -2.43 17.53
CA TYR A 730 1.84 -1.08 18.05
C TYR A 730 0.88 -0.31 17.14
N LEU A 731 -0.31 0.03 17.65
CA LEU A 731 -1.37 0.63 16.84
C LEU A 731 -0.96 1.96 16.20
N GLY A 732 -0.07 2.73 16.84
CA GLY A 732 0.51 3.97 16.31
C GLY A 732 1.67 3.81 15.34
N CYS A 733 2.14 2.59 15.06
CA CYS A 733 3.25 2.36 14.13
C CYS A 733 2.83 2.65 12.68
N ALA A 734 3.68 3.37 11.93
CA ALA A 734 3.49 3.69 10.51
C ALA A 734 3.76 2.55 9.54
N ASN A 735 4.45 1.49 10.00
CA ASN A 735 4.64 0.26 9.24
C ASN A 735 3.37 -0.59 9.23
N LEU A 736 2.27 -0.05 8.70
CA LEU A 736 1.00 -0.75 8.52
C LEU A 736 1.08 -1.91 7.52
N GLY A 737 2.07 -1.90 6.63
CA GLY A 737 2.28 -2.97 5.65
C GLY A 737 3.72 -3.17 5.24
N GLY A 738 4.67 -2.95 6.16
CA GLY A 738 6.09 -3.22 5.91
C GLY A 738 6.35 -4.72 5.93
N GLY A 739 6.66 -5.31 4.76
CA GLY A 739 7.29 -6.64 4.56
C GLY A 739 6.72 -7.83 5.34
N GLY A 740 5.52 -7.68 5.90
CA GLY A 740 5.13 -8.30 7.15
C GLY A 740 3.83 -9.09 7.05
N GLY A 741 3.64 -9.87 5.98
CA GLY A 741 2.48 -10.76 5.87
C GLY A 741 2.47 -11.86 6.95
N PRO A 742 1.43 -12.70 7.04
CA PRO A 742 1.39 -13.84 7.97
C PRO A 742 2.61 -14.78 7.86
N PHE A 743 3.30 -14.77 6.71
CA PHE A 743 4.56 -15.46 6.43
C PHE A 743 5.85 -14.72 6.84
N ALA A 744 5.79 -13.56 7.49
CA ALA A 744 6.96 -12.70 7.75
C ALA A 744 7.88 -13.16 8.89
N GLY A 745 8.14 -14.46 8.98
CA GLY A 745 9.17 -15.03 9.84
C GLY A 745 10.61 -14.69 9.42
N GLU A 746 10.79 -14.08 8.23
CA GLU A 746 12.11 -13.93 7.59
C GLU A 746 12.49 -12.47 7.26
N GLY A 747 11.65 -11.48 7.58
CA GLY A 747 12.00 -10.07 7.41
C GLY A 747 12.91 -9.58 8.55
N GLU A 748 14.02 -8.92 8.20
CA GLU A 748 14.86 -8.17 9.14
C GLU A 748 14.00 -7.19 9.96
N GLY A 749 14.00 -7.34 11.29
CA GLY A 749 13.38 -6.38 12.22
C GLY A 749 12.09 -6.78 12.93
N ASN A 750 11.53 -7.99 12.72
CA ASN A 750 10.31 -8.42 13.42
C ASN A 750 10.59 -9.06 14.79
N LEU A 751 10.78 -8.21 15.81
CA LEU A 751 10.89 -8.63 17.21
C LEU A 751 9.54 -9.16 17.70
N ARG A 752 9.45 -10.47 17.93
CA ARG A 752 8.31 -11.07 18.65
C ARG A 752 8.39 -10.71 20.12
N CYS A 753 7.24 -10.48 20.76
CA CYS A 753 7.20 -10.42 22.22
C CYS A 753 7.75 -11.75 22.78
N SER A 754 8.79 -11.70 23.61
CA SER A 754 9.44 -12.89 24.16
C SER A 754 8.51 -13.74 25.04
N SER A 755 7.52 -13.10 25.67
CA SER A 755 6.55 -13.74 26.57
C SER A 755 5.42 -14.43 25.80
N CYS A 756 4.52 -13.68 25.16
CA CYS A 756 3.36 -14.30 24.49
C CYS A 756 3.67 -14.86 23.10
N LYS A 757 4.73 -14.35 22.44
CA LYS A 757 5.13 -14.66 21.05
C LYS A 757 4.03 -14.42 20.00
N ALA A 758 2.86 -13.93 20.38
CA ALA A 758 1.68 -13.75 19.54
C ALA A 758 1.72 -12.45 18.73
N VAL A 759 2.37 -11.41 19.27
CA VAL A 759 2.52 -10.11 18.61
C VAL A 759 3.95 -9.89 18.10
N ARG A 760 4.07 -9.07 17.05
CA ARG A 760 5.34 -8.67 16.42
C ARG A 760 5.48 -7.16 16.44
N TYR A 761 6.71 -6.69 16.53
CA TYR A 761 7.07 -5.28 16.47
C TYR A 761 8.19 -5.08 15.46
N CYS A 762 8.15 -3.98 14.71
CA CYS A 762 9.22 -3.62 13.78
C CYS A 762 10.51 -3.10 14.48
N GLY A 763 10.51 -3.02 15.81
CA GLY A 763 11.64 -2.51 16.60
C GLY A 763 11.32 -2.37 18.09
N THR A 764 12.36 -2.20 18.90
CA THR A 764 12.26 -2.06 20.37
C THR A 764 11.45 -0.83 20.78
N THR A 765 11.55 0.27 20.04
CA THR A 765 10.78 1.50 20.29
C THR A 765 9.27 1.24 20.21
N CYS A 766 8.80 0.53 19.17
CA CYS A 766 7.39 0.17 19.05
C CYS A 766 6.96 -0.82 20.14
N SER A 767 7.82 -1.78 20.48
CA SER A 767 7.55 -2.71 21.58
C SER A 767 7.40 -1.98 22.92
N HIS A 768 8.29 -1.04 23.23
CA HIS A 768 8.22 -0.25 24.46
C HIS A 768 7.02 0.69 24.51
N ALA A 769 6.71 1.36 23.39
CA ALA A 769 5.54 2.24 23.28
C ALA A 769 4.24 1.46 23.51
N ASP A 770 4.10 0.31 22.85
CA ASP A 770 2.95 -0.58 23.03
C ASP A 770 2.92 -1.19 24.44
N TRP A 771 4.08 -1.48 25.05
CA TRP A 771 4.14 -2.00 26.42
C TRP A 771 3.67 -1.00 27.48
N ARG A 772 3.98 0.29 27.31
CA ARG A 772 3.70 1.36 28.30
C ARG A 772 2.32 2.01 28.14
N GLY A 773 1.67 1.89 26.99
CA GLY A 773 0.41 2.58 26.69
C GLY A 773 -0.74 2.22 27.66
N PRO A 774 -1.74 3.11 27.84
CA PRO A 774 -2.89 2.87 28.72
C PRO A 774 -3.78 1.70 28.30
N GLY A 775 -3.72 1.27 27.03
CA GLY A 775 -4.29 0.02 26.51
C GLY A 775 -3.24 -1.02 26.10
N GLY A 776 -1.99 -0.84 26.57
CA GLY A 776 -0.81 -1.47 26.02
C GLY A 776 -0.71 -2.99 26.22
N HIS A 777 0.15 -3.61 25.40
CA HIS A 777 0.39 -5.05 25.36
C HIS A 777 0.64 -5.71 26.72
N ARG A 778 1.26 -4.98 27.67
CA ARG A 778 1.54 -5.48 29.02
C ARG A 778 0.31 -6.08 29.71
N ARG A 779 -0.87 -5.49 29.52
CA ARG A 779 -2.11 -5.91 30.21
C ARG A 779 -2.71 -7.19 29.63
N VAL A 780 -2.38 -7.51 28.39
CA VAL A 780 -2.96 -8.62 27.60
C VAL A 780 -1.96 -9.71 27.27
N CYS A 781 -0.66 -9.47 27.53
CA CYS A 781 0.42 -10.39 27.19
C CYS A 781 0.20 -11.79 27.75
N LYS A 782 -0.16 -11.90 29.04
CA LYS A 782 -0.44 -13.19 29.69
C LYS A 782 -1.65 -13.91 29.07
N ALA A 783 -2.71 -13.17 28.77
CA ALA A 783 -3.92 -13.73 28.15
C ALA A 783 -3.66 -14.21 26.72
N LEU A 784 -2.87 -13.47 25.94
CA LEU A 784 -2.42 -13.90 24.61
C LEU A 784 -1.54 -15.15 24.66
N ALA A 785 -0.65 -15.24 25.64
CA ALA A 785 0.19 -16.42 25.84
C ALA A 785 -0.65 -17.65 26.16
N ALA A 786 -1.64 -17.51 27.05
CA ALA A 786 -2.56 -18.57 27.42
C ALA A 786 -3.42 -19.03 26.24
N ALA A 787 -4.01 -18.08 25.49
CA ALA A 787 -4.80 -18.38 24.29
C ALA A 787 -4.01 -19.23 23.28
N ARG A 788 -2.77 -18.81 22.98
CA ARG A 788 -1.89 -19.55 22.06
C ARG A 788 -1.53 -20.94 22.59
N ALA A 789 -1.31 -21.07 23.90
CA ALA A 789 -1.02 -22.37 24.50
C ALA A 789 -2.20 -23.33 24.34
N SER A 790 -3.43 -22.83 24.51
CA SER A 790 -4.67 -23.60 24.28
C SER A 790 -4.85 -23.99 22.81
N GLU A 791 -4.59 -23.07 21.87
CA GLU A 791 -4.62 -23.36 20.41
C GLU A 791 -3.62 -24.47 20.06
N LYS A 792 -2.38 -24.36 20.55
CA LYS A 792 -1.35 -25.38 20.32
C LYS A 792 -1.73 -26.74 20.92
N ALA A 793 -2.34 -26.75 22.10
CA ALA A 793 -2.81 -27.98 22.73
C ALA A 793 -3.93 -28.66 21.92
N GLY A 794 -4.82 -27.87 21.31
CA GLY A 794 -5.85 -28.36 20.39
C GLY A 794 -5.27 -28.98 19.12
N ASP A 795 -4.30 -28.32 18.48
CA ASP A 795 -3.66 -28.82 17.25
C ASP A 795 -2.84 -30.11 17.47
N CYS A 796 -2.21 -30.25 18.63
CA CYS A 796 -1.40 -31.43 18.95
C CYS A 796 -2.25 -32.69 19.21
N GLY A 797 -3.57 -32.56 19.42
CA GLY A 797 -4.49 -33.67 19.67
C GLY A 797 -5.01 -34.38 18.41
N GLY A 798 -4.96 -33.73 17.24
CA GLY A 798 -5.50 -34.29 15.99
C GLY A 798 -4.51 -35.12 15.17
N GLY A 799 -3.20 -34.83 15.26
CA GLY A 799 -2.19 -35.42 14.36
C GLY A 799 -1.68 -36.81 14.73
N THR A 800 -1.98 -37.32 15.93
CA THR A 800 -1.54 -38.66 16.36
C THR A 800 -2.53 -39.77 16.00
N ALA A 801 -3.81 -39.46 15.79
CA ALA A 801 -4.83 -40.45 15.41
C ALA A 801 -4.87 -40.74 13.90
N GLU A 802 -4.31 -39.87 13.05
CA GLU A 802 -4.24 -40.07 11.58
C GLU A 802 -2.87 -40.65 11.14
N ARG A 803 -1.93 -40.80 12.09
CA ARG A 803 -0.63 -41.45 11.89
C ARG A 803 -0.52 -42.85 12.53
N ALA A 804 -1.54 -43.28 13.26
CA ALA A 804 -1.73 -44.65 13.75
C ALA A 804 -2.82 -45.31 12.90
#